data_AF-A0A120EVB2-F1
#
_entry.id   AF-A0A120EVB2-F1
#
_cell.length_a   1.000
_cell.length_b   1.000
_cell.length_c   1.000
_cell.angle_alpha   90.00
_cell.angle_beta   90.00
_cell.angle_gamma   90.00
#
_symmetry.space_group_name_H-M   'P 1'
#
loop_
_entity.id
_entity.type
_entity.pdbx_description
1 polymer ?
#
loop_
_entity_poly.entity_id
_entity_poly.type
_entity_poly.pdbx_seq_one_letter_code
_entity_poly.pdbx_strand_id
1 'polypeptide(L)'
;IAARYSEMIAALPEATHEDIVGVGKQWSGARALEALLMVAEELRAPPLQLVTGQLLKIAKRGGVTAAEAVHASRNALTGAPLHLTPDQVVAIVSNNGGKQALETVQRLLPVLCQPPYGLTPEQVVAIASHDGAKPALETVKRLLPVLCQPPYGLTPEQVVAIASNGGGKQALETVQRLLPVLCKEYGLTPEQVVAIASNIGGKLSLETVERLLPVLCQPPYGLTPKQVVAIASHNGGKQALETVQRLLPVLCQPPYGLTPNQVVAIASKGGGKQALETVQRLLPVLCQPPYGLTPDQVVTIANNIGGKQALETVQRLLPVLCQPPYGLTPNQVVAIASHDGGKQALETVQRLLPVLCQDHGLTPGQVVAIANNIGGKPALETVQRLLLVLCQPPYNLTPNQVVAIASNHGGKQALETVQRLLPVLCKPPYNLSPEQVVAIASNGGGKQALETVHRLLPVLCKPAYGLTPNQVVAIASNNGGKQALETVQRLLPVLCKPAYGLTPNQVVAIASHDGGKQALETVQRLLPVLCKPPYGLTPNQVVAIASHDGGKQALETVQRLLPVLCQDHGLTPGQVVAIANNIGGKPALETVQRLLPVLCQPPYNLTPNQVVAIASNNGGKQALETVQRLLPVLCQDHGLTPGQVVAIANNIGGKQALETVQRLLPVLCKPPYGLTPEQVVAIASHDGAKQALETVQRLLPVLRQPPYGLTPDQVVAIASQDGGKQALESIFAQLSSPDPALAALTNDRLVALACIGGRPALDAVKKGLPHAPALITRVHNRVPEGTAHLVADHAQVVRVLSFFQCHSHPAQAFDEAMRQFGMSRHGLLQLFRRVGVTELEAISGTLPPASERWHRILQALGVKGAKPSSASAQTPSQESLDAFADSLEHELDAPSPMHEADQALASNR
;
A
#
# COMPACT_ATOMS: atom_id res chain seq x y z
N ILE A 1 21.64 44.89 -20.88
CA ILE A 1 21.58 43.41 -20.99
C ILE A 1 22.06 42.94 -22.37
N ALA A 2 21.35 43.22 -23.48
CA ALA A 2 21.73 42.70 -24.81
C ALA A 2 23.19 43.04 -25.21
N ALA A 3 23.63 44.28 -24.95
CA ALA A 3 24.99 44.73 -25.23
C ALA A 3 26.10 44.01 -24.43
N ARG A 4 25.76 43.40 -23.29
CA ARG A 4 26.71 42.71 -22.38
C ARG A 4 26.40 41.22 -22.24
N TYR A 5 25.58 40.66 -23.15
CA TYR A 5 25.09 39.29 -23.02
C TYR A 5 26.23 38.25 -23.12
N SER A 6 27.20 38.48 -24.02
CA SER A 6 28.41 37.66 -24.13
C SER A 6 29.23 37.64 -22.84
N GLU A 7 29.42 38.81 -22.22
CA GLU A 7 30.08 38.94 -20.91
C GLU A 7 29.33 38.18 -19.81
N MET A 8 27.99 38.24 -19.81
CA MET A 8 27.14 37.53 -18.85
C MET A 8 27.25 36.01 -18.95
N ILE A 9 27.29 35.46 -20.17
CA ILE A 9 27.45 34.01 -20.37
C ILE A 9 28.86 33.55 -19.98
N ALA A 10 29.89 34.34 -20.30
CA ALA A 10 31.26 34.03 -19.89
C ALA A 10 31.43 34.04 -18.36
N ALA A 11 30.85 35.05 -17.69
CA ALA A 11 30.89 35.16 -16.24
C ALA A 11 29.90 34.24 -15.52
N LEU A 12 28.96 33.60 -16.21
CA LEU A 12 27.99 32.67 -15.63
C LEU A 12 27.93 31.36 -16.45
N PRO A 13 28.96 30.49 -16.33
CA PRO A 13 28.96 29.21 -17.02
C PRO A 13 27.72 28.40 -16.66
N GLU A 14 27.12 27.73 -17.66
CA GLU A 14 25.86 26.95 -17.56
C GLU A 14 24.57 27.78 -17.45
N ALA A 15 24.62 29.12 -17.44
CA ALA A 15 23.41 29.93 -17.49
C ALA A 15 22.72 29.80 -18.85
N THR A 16 21.43 29.45 -18.85
CA THR A 16 20.63 29.42 -20.08
C THR A 16 20.12 30.81 -20.47
N HIS A 17 19.70 30.98 -21.72
CA HIS A 17 19.02 32.20 -22.15
C HIS A 17 17.78 32.51 -21.30
N GLU A 18 17.03 31.47 -20.93
CA GLU A 18 15.85 31.59 -20.08
C GLU A 18 16.20 32.09 -18.67
N ASP A 19 17.34 31.67 -18.12
CA ASP A 19 17.80 32.13 -16.81
C ASP A 19 18.10 33.62 -16.80
N ILE A 20 18.87 34.11 -17.78
CA ILE A 20 19.25 35.53 -17.90
C ILE A 20 18.00 36.39 -18.12
N VAL A 21 17.11 35.98 -19.03
CA VAL A 21 15.83 36.66 -19.25
C VAL A 21 14.97 36.61 -17.98
N GLY A 22 15.01 35.50 -17.25
CA GLY A 22 14.30 35.30 -16.00
C GLY A 22 14.70 36.29 -14.91
N VAL A 23 15.98 36.64 -14.81
CA VAL A 23 16.48 37.71 -13.92
C VAL A 23 16.12 39.08 -14.50
N GLY A 24 16.33 39.31 -15.80
CA GLY A 24 16.08 40.59 -16.45
C GLY A 24 14.62 41.07 -16.36
N LYS A 25 13.66 40.15 -16.28
CA LYS A 25 12.22 40.44 -16.10
C LYS A 25 11.86 40.99 -14.71
N GLN A 26 12.77 40.93 -13.74
CA GLN A 26 12.52 41.37 -12.36
C GLN A 26 12.71 42.87 -12.21
N TRP A 27 12.12 43.45 -11.16
CA TRP A 27 12.33 44.85 -10.83
C TRP A 27 13.83 45.12 -10.58
N SER A 28 14.44 46.03 -11.35
CA SER A 28 15.90 46.26 -11.37
C SER A 28 16.76 45.05 -11.78
N GLY A 29 16.20 44.10 -12.52
CA GLY A 29 16.90 42.87 -12.95
C GLY A 29 18.15 43.10 -13.78
N ALA A 30 18.17 44.13 -14.65
CA ALA A 30 19.35 44.52 -15.41
C ALA A 30 20.52 44.90 -14.49
N ARG A 31 20.25 45.68 -13.44
CA ARG A 31 21.25 46.05 -12.44
C ARG A 31 21.69 44.85 -11.61
N ALA A 32 20.79 43.91 -11.33
CA ALA A 32 21.13 42.69 -10.58
C ALA A 32 22.09 41.80 -11.39
N LEU A 33 21.89 41.69 -12.70
CA LEU A 33 22.83 41.01 -13.60
C LEU A 33 24.18 41.74 -13.67
N GLU A 34 24.18 43.07 -13.73
CA GLU A 34 25.43 43.86 -13.69
C GLU A 34 26.18 43.70 -12.37
N ALA A 35 25.48 43.69 -11.24
CA ALA A 35 26.09 43.44 -9.94
C ALA A 35 26.69 42.03 -9.87
N LEU A 36 25.98 41.01 -10.37
CA LEU A 36 26.53 39.65 -10.46
C LEU A 36 27.81 39.59 -11.28
N LEU A 37 27.90 40.30 -12.42
CA LEU A 37 29.13 40.34 -13.20
C LEU A 37 30.34 40.80 -12.37
N MET A 38 30.13 41.73 -11.44
CA MET A 38 31.20 42.26 -10.59
C MET A 38 31.60 41.33 -9.45
N VAL A 39 30.70 40.46 -8.96
CA VAL A 39 30.93 39.68 -7.72
C VAL A 39 30.92 38.16 -7.92
N ALA A 40 30.51 37.65 -9.08
CA ALA A 40 30.28 36.22 -9.31
C ALA A 40 31.55 35.36 -9.18
N GLU A 41 32.69 35.87 -9.63
CA GLU A 41 33.97 35.15 -9.52
C GLU A 41 34.35 34.96 -8.04
N GLU A 42 34.28 36.01 -7.23
CA GLU A 42 34.57 35.94 -5.80
C GLU A 42 33.55 35.12 -5.01
N LEU A 43 32.27 35.11 -5.41
CA LEU A 43 31.24 34.29 -4.78
C LEU A 43 31.35 32.80 -5.13
N ARG A 44 31.99 32.46 -6.25
CA ARG A 44 32.35 31.09 -6.64
C ARG A 44 33.61 30.58 -5.96
N ALA A 45 34.46 31.49 -5.49
CA ALA A 45 35.60 31.13 -4.68
C ALA A 45 35.19 30.78 -3.24
N PRO A 46 36.08 30.13 -2.45
CA PRO A 46 35.89 29.99 -1.01
C PRO A 46 35.63 31.34 -0.33
N PRO A 47 34.79 31.39 0.72
CA PRO A 47 34.25 30.25 1.47
C PRO A 47 32.87 29.74 0.99
N LEU A 48 32.15 30.48 0.14
CA LEU A 48 30.77 30.15 -0.22
C LEU A 48 30.62 29.23 -1.42
N GLN A 49 31.49 29.32 -2.43
CA GLN A 49 31.50 28.42 -3.59
C GLN A 49 30.13 28.28 -4.29
N LEU A 50 29.45 29.40 -4.51
CA LEU A 50 28.09 29.40 -5.05
C LEU A 50 28.06 28.98 -6.52
N VAL A 51 27.23 28.01 -6.87
CA VAL A 51 27.06 27.58 -8.26
C VAL A 51 26.24 28.61 -9.07
N THR A 52 26.33 28.57 -10.41
CA THR A 52 25.65 29.52 -11.30
C THR A 52 24.15 29.61 -11.02
N GLY A 53 23.47 28.48 -10.81
CA GLY A 53 22.05 28.46 -10.46
C GLY A 53 21.73 29.17 -9.14
N GLN A 54 22.60 29.09 -8.12
CA GLN A 54 22.43 29.79 -6.85
C GLN A 54 22.61 31.31 -7.03
N LEU A 55 23.64 31.74 -7.77
CA LEU A 55 23.87 33.16 -8.09
C LEU A 55 22.69 33.78 -8.83
N LEU A 56 22.20 33.10 -9.87
CA LEU A 56 21.03 33.52 -10.64
C LEU A 56 19.78 33.60 -9.76
N LYS A 57 19.60 32.66 -8.82
CA LYS A 57 18.49 32.69 -7.87
C LYS A 57 18.55 33.90 -6.94
N ILE A 58 19.73 34.24 -6.43
CA ILE A 58 19.95 35.43 -5.60
C ILE A 58 19.61 36.69 -6.39
N ALA A 59 20.14 36.85 -7.61
CA ALA A 59 19.85 38.03 -8.42
C ALA A 59 18.38 38.12 -8.84
N LYS A 60 17.74 36.99 -9.16
CA LYS A 60 16.34 36.95 -9.57
C LYS A 60 15.39 37.33 -8.43
N ARG A 61 15.67 36.94 -7.19
CA ARG A 61 14.72 37.12 -6.07
C ARG A 61 15.16 38.12 -5.01
N GLY A 62 16.44 38.12 -4.67
CA GLY A 62 17.03 39.07 -3.72
C GLY A 62 17.46 40.39 -4.38
N GLY A 63 17.72 40.37 -5.69
CA GLY A 63 18.14 41.55 -6.45
C GLY A 63 19.58 42.00 -6.16
N VAL A 64 19.89 43.23 -6.59
CA VAL A 64 21.22 43.84 -6.48
C VAL A 64 21.75 43.82 -5.05
N THR A 65 20.95 44.35 -4.12
CA THR A 65 21.39 44.60 -2.75
C THR A 65 21.65 43.31 -1.97
N ALA A 66 20.97 42.21 -2.32
CA ALA A 66 21.22 40.90 -1.75
C ALA A 66 22.56 40.33 -2.25
N ALA A 67 22.84 40.42 -3.55
CA ALA A 67 24.10 39.94 -4.13
C ALA A 67 25.31 40.69 -3.52
N GLU A 68 25.22 42.02 -3.41
CA GLU A 68 26.24 42.85 -2.78
C GLU A 68 26.42 42.52 -1.29
N ALA A 69 25.33 42.31 -0.55
CA ALA A 69 25.40 41.98 0.88
C ALA A 69 26.04 40.60 1.14
N VAL A 70 25.72 39.60 0.32
CA VAL A 70 26.36 38.28 0.41
C VAL A 70 27.85 38.40 0.14
N HIS A 71 28.23 39.14 -0.90
CA HIS A 71 29.62 39.37 -1.25
C HIS A 71 30.40 40.09 -0.14
N ALA A 72 29.83 41.15 0.42
CA ALA A 72 30.44 41.95 1.50
C ALA A 72 30.62 41.15 2.80
N SER A 73 29.72 40.20 3.11
CA SER A 73 29.74 39.44 4.37
C SER A 73 30.21 37.99 4.21
N ARG A 74 30.69 37.54 3.04
CA ARG A 74 30.95 36.12 2.73
C ARG A 74 31.76 35.36 3.78
N ASN A 75 32.79 35.99 4.34
CA ASN A 75 33.64 35.37 5.36
C ASN A 75 32.96 35.28 6.73
N ALA A 76 32.19 36.30 7.09
CA ALA A 76 31.48 36.36 8.37
C ALA A 76 30.31 35.36 8.42
N LEU A 77 29.67 35.07 7.27
CA LEU A 77 28.54 34.15 7.21
C LEU A 77 28.94 32.70 7.49
N THR A 78 30.07 32.25 6.96
CA THR A 78 30.57 30.88 7.13
C THR A 78 31.42 30.71 8.39
N GLY A 79 31.93 31.80 8.95
CA GLY A 79 32.71 31.84 10.18
C GLY A 79 31.87 31.86 11.46
N ALA A 80 32.55 31.79 12.61
CA ALA A 80 31.91 31.99 13.90
C ALA A 80 31.39 33.44 14.02
N PRO A 81 30.23 33.67 14.67
CA PRO A 81 29.37 32.70 15.37
C PRO A 81 28.26 32.06 14.49
N LEU A 82 28.23 32.29 13.17
CA LEU A 82 27.06 32.00 12.34
C LEU A 82 27.10 30.62 11.67
N HIS A 83 28.26 30.17 11.20
CA HIS A 83 28.47 28.85 10.59
C HIS A 83 27.42 28.47 9.51
N LEU A 84 26.95 29.44 8.73
CA LEU A 84 25.93 29.20 7.72
C LEU A 84 26.52 28.43 6.53
N THR A 85 25.77 27.45 6.05
CA THR A 85 26.11 26.77 4.80
C THR A 85 25.77 27.64 3.58
N PRO A 86 26.41 27.43 2.43
CA PRO A 86 26.08 28.13 1.19
C PRO A 86 24.58 28.08 0.85
N ASP A 87 23.96 26.89 1.02
CA ASP A 87 22.52 26.72 0.78
C ASP A 87 21.65 27.53 1.75
N GLN A 88 22.03 27.62 3.02
CA GLN A 88 21.34 28.44 4.01
C GLN A 88 21.43 29.94 3.65
N VAL A 89 22.61 30.42 3.24
CA VAL A 89 22.81 31.80 2.77
C VAL A 89 21.91 32.09 1.57
N VAL A 90 21.91 31.21 0.57
CA VAL A 90 21.05 31.35 -0.62
C VAL A 90 19.57 31.36 -0.23
N ALA A 91 19.15 30.50 0.70
CA ALA A 91 17.76 30.44 1.16
C ALA A 91 17.30 31.74 1.84
N ILE A 92 18.15 32.35 2.67
CA ILE A 92 17.85 33.62 3.37
C ILE A 92 17.72 34.77 2.36
N VAL A 93 18.69 34.91 1.46
CA VAL A 93 18.82 36.11 0.62
C VAL A 93 18.02 36.08 -0.68
N SER A 94 17.53 34.91 -1.09
CA SER A 94 16.73 34.74 -2.32
C SER A 94 15.24 35.06 -2.12
N ASN A 95 14.95 36.12 -1.37
CA ASN A 95 13.60 36.59 -1.06
C ASN A 95 13.53 38.13 -1.11
N ASN A 96 12.32 38.67 -1.16
CA ASN A 96 12.12 40.12 -1.12
C ASN A 96 12.66 40.68 0.20
N GLY A 97 13.63 41.60 0.13
CA GLY A 97 14.33 42.12 1.30
C GLY A 97 15.50 41.24 1.79
N GLY A 98 16.07 40.38 0.94
CA GLY A 98 17.15 39.46 1.28
C GLY A 98 18.35 40.08 2.01
N LYS A 99 18.77 41.30 1.64
CA LYS A 99 19.80 42.05 2.39
C LYS A 99 19.41 42.26 3.86
N GLN A 100 18.19 42.73 4.11
CA GLN A 100 17.68 42.97 5.46
C GLN A 100 17.53 41.68 6.24
N ALA A 101 17.14 40.58 5.58
CA ALA A 101 17.10 39.25 6.16
C ALA A 101 18.49 38.83 6.65
N LEU A 102 19.50 38.94 5.78
CA LEU A 102 20.88 38.60 6.09
C LEU A 102 21.44 39.40 7.26
N GLU A 103 21.33 40.74 7.22
CA GLU A 103 21.76 41.63 8.29
C GLU A 103 21.07 41.30 9.63
N THR A 104 19.79 40.94 9.59
CA THR A 104 19.03 40.57 10.78
C THR A 104 19.47 39.21 11.33
N VAL A 105 19.76 38.23 10.46
CA VAL A 105 20.30 36.92 10.86
C VAL A 105 21.67 37.09 11.51
N GLN A 106 22.57 37.88 10.90
CA GLN A 106 23.88 38.17 11.49
C GLN A 106 23.76 38.73 12.91
N ARG A 107 22.79 39.60 13.15
CA ARG A 107 22.54 40.23 14.46
C ARG A 107 21.81 39.33 15.45
N LEU A 108 20.81 38.56 15.01
CA LEU A 108 19.87 37.87 15.90
C LEU A 108 20.11 36.36 16.05
N LEU A 109 20.78 35.69 15.11
CA LEU A 109 21.07 34.26 15.23
C LEU A 109 21.82 33.94 16.54
N PRO A 110 22.94 34.63 16.87
CA PRO A 110 23.65 34.34 18.11
C PRO A 110 22.81 34.61 19.36
N VAL A 111 21.87 35.57 19.29
CA VAL A 111 21.00 35.93 20.42
C VAL A 111 19.87 34.91 20.62
N LEU A 112 19.23 34.49 19.52
CA LEU A 112 18.10 33.55 19.56
C LEU A 112 18.51 32.12 19.90
N CYS A 113 19.79 31.78 19.72
CA CYS A 113 20.33 30.49 20.17
C CYS A 113 20.62 30.44 21.68
N GLN A 114 20.63 31.60 22.37
CA GLN A 114 20.88 31.66 23.81
C GLN A 114 19.57 31.65 24.61
N PRO A 115 19.62 31.27 25.91
CA PRO A 115 18.49 31.45 26.81
C PRO A 115 18.02 32.91 26.85
N PRO A 116 16.71 33.19 26.97
CA PRO A 116 15.61 32.24 27.20
C PRO A 116 15.02 31.62 25.92
N TYR A 117 15.59 31.87 24.74
CA TYR A 117 15.02 31.46 23.45
C TYR A 117 15.37 30.01 23.07
N GLY A 118 16.65 29.66 23.13
CA GLY A 118 17.14 28.30 22.88
C GLY A 118 16.85 27.74 21.49
N LEU A 119 16.69 28.59 20.47
CA LEU A 119 16.45 28.14 19.09
C LEU A 119 17.71 27.54 18.46
N THR A 120 17.55 26.58 17.56
CA THR A 120 18.68 26.09 16.77
C THR A 120 19.00 27.04 15.61
N PRO A 121 20.26 27.06 15.10
CA PRO A 121 20.60 27.83 13.91
C PRO A 121 19.68 27.52 12.73
N GLU A 122 19.30 26.26 12.53
CA GLU A 122 18.39 25.83 11.47
C GLU A 122 16.99 26.42 11.62
N GLN A 123 16.47 26.52 12.85
CA GLN A 123 15.18 27.17 13.12
C GLN A 123 15.23 28.67 12.80
N VAL A 124 16.32 29.36 13.13
CA VAL A 124 16.50 30.78 12.80
C VAL A 124 16.58 30.96 11.27
N VAL A 125 17.32 30.09 10.58
CA VAL A 125 17.40 30.10 9.11
C VAL A 125 16.04 29.83 8.47
N ALA A 126 15.25 28.90 9.00
CA ALA A 126 13.90 28.60 8.50
C ALA A 126 13.00 29.85 8.58
N ILE A 127 13.00 30.56 9.71
CA ILE A 127 12.25 31.82 9.87
C ILE A 127 12.74 32.89 8.87
N ALA A 128 14.05 32.94 8.64
CA ALA A 128 14.68 33.95 7.78
C ALA A 128 14.56 33.68 6.28
N SER A 129 14.09 32.50 5.87
CA SER A 129 14.07 32.06 4.46
C SER A 129 12.79 32.45 3.71
N HIS A 130 12.10 33.50 4.16
CA HIS A 130 10.82 33.97 3.60
C HIS A 130 10.76 35.49 3.46
N ASP A 131 9.85 35.96 2.60
CA ASP A 131 9.51 37.37 2.50
C ASP A 131 9.09 37.94 3.87
N GLY A 132 9.69 39.07 4.26
CA GLY A 132 9.46 39.66 5.59
C GLY A 132 10.26 39.00 6.74
N ALA A 133 11.37 38.33 6.43
CA ALA A 133 12.27 37.71 7.41
C ALA A 133 12.68 38.61 8.59
N LYS A 134 13.11 39.86 8.32
CA LYS A 134 13.50 40.82 9.37
C LYS A 134 12.40 41.03 10.42
N PRO A 135 11.19 41.49 10.05
CA PRO A 135 10.12 41.65 11.02
C PRO A 135 9.68 40.32 11.66
N ALA A 136 9.80 39.18 10.97
CA ALA A 136 9.50 37.87 11.55
C ALA A 136 10.47 37.51 12.70
N LEU A 137 11.78 37.60 12.47
CA LEU A 137 12.81 37.33 13.48
C LEU A 137 12.72 38.28 14.68
N GLU A 138 12.49 39.57 14.44
CA GLU A 138 12.29 40.56 15.51
C GLU A 138 11.03 40.26 16.33
N THR A 139 9.97 39.76 15.69
CA THR A 139 8.73 39.37 16.36
C THR A 139 8.89 38.07 17.15
N VAL A 140 9.64 37.09 16.64
CA VAL A 140 10.00 35.86 17.39
C VAL A 140 10.78 36.23 18.65
N LYS A 141 11.78 37.10 18.53
CA LYS A 141 12.53 37.61 19.68
C LYS A 141 11.62 38.25 20.74
N ARG A 142 10.55 38.94 20.32
CA ARG A 142 9.61 39.60 21.21
C ARG A 142 8.57 38.65 21.81
N LEU A 143 8.01 37.75 21.01
CA LEU A 143 6.81 36.98 21.35
C LEU A 143 7.07 35.54 21.77
N LEU A 144 8.21 34.93 21.42
CA LEU A 144 8.50 33.55 21.83
C LEU A 144 8.41 33.36 23.36
N PRO A 145 9.06 34.19 24.20
CA PRO A 145 8.95 34.03 25.66
C PRO A 145 7.53 34.23 26.18
N VAL A 146 6.72 35.06 25.50
CA VAL A 146 5.33 35.35 25.90
C VAL A 146 4.39 34.21 25.53
N LEU A 147 4.51 33.70 24.31
CA LEU A 147 3.65 32.64 23.77
C LEU A 147 3.93 31.26 24.40
N CYS A 148 5.12 31.06 24.97
CA CYS A 148 5.44 29.84 25.70
C CYS A 148 4.87 29.81 27.12
N GLN A 149 4.39 30.94 27.65
CA GLN A 149 3.82 31.02 28.99
C GLN A 149 2.29 30.91 28.96
N PRO A 150 1.64 30.52 30.08
CA PRO A 150 0.20 30.62 30.22
C PRO A 150 -0.30 32.06 29.94
N PRO A 151 -1.46 32.25 29.30
CA PRO A 151 -2.46 31.24 28.94
C PRO A 151 -2.24 30.54 27.59
N TYR A 152 -1.13 30.83 26.88
CA TYR A 152 -0.90 30.32 25.52
C TYR A 152 -0.30 28.90 25.53
N GLY A 153 0.78 28.69 26.29
CA GLY A 153 1.42 27.39 26.47
C GLY A 153 1.98 26.76 25.18
N LEU A 154 2.37 27.57 24.19
CA LEU A 154 2.95 27.07 22.94
C LEU A 154 4.38 26.58 23.13
N THR A 155 4.80 25.59 22.34
CA THR A 155 6.22 25.19 22.33
C THR A 155 7.05 26.10 21.43
N PRO A 156 8.38 26.22 21.65
CA PRO A 156 9.27 26.94 20.74
C PRO A 156 9.13 26.47 19.28
N GLU A 157 8.97 25.17 19.06
CA GLU A 157 8.78 24.58 17.72
C GLU A 157 7.49 25.05 17.06
N GLN A 158 6.40 25.18 17.83
CA GLN A 158 5.14 25.73 17.31
C GLN A 158 5.28 27.21 16.92
N VAL A 159 6.00 28.01 17.72
CA VAL A 159 6.29 29.41 17.39
C VAL A 159 7.14 29.52 16.12
N VAL A 160 8.16 28.66 15.98
CA VAL A 160 8.99 28.57 14.78
C VAL A 160 8.17 28.18 13.57
N ALA A 161 7.26 27.21 13.68
CA ALA A 161 6.39 26.79 12.58
C ALA A 161 5.48 27.93 12.09
N ILE A 162 4.92 28.73 13.00
CA ILE A 162 4.11 29.91 12.65
C ILE A 162 4.97 30.97 11.95
N ALA A 163 6.18 31.22 12.47
CA ALA A 163 7.07 32.26 11.98
C ALA A 163 7.75 31.93 10.64
N SER A 164 7.93 30.65 10.33
CA SER A 164 8.62 30.14 9.12
C SER A 164 7.71 30.15 7.90
N ASN A 165 7.05 31.28 7.64
CA ASN A 165 6.14 31.50 6.52
C ASN A 165 6.18 32.97 6.08
N GLY A 166 5.83 33.23 4.82
CA GLY A 166 5.61 34.59 4.34
C GLY A 166 4.55 35.31 5.19
N GLY A 167 4.92 36.40 5.85
CA GLY A 167 4.07 37.12 6.80
C GLY A 167 4.08 36.58 8.24
N GLY A 168 5.10 35.80 8.63
CA GLY A 168 5.22 35.19 9.97
C GLY A 168 5.03 36.16 11.16
N LYS A 169 5.51 37.41 11.06
CA LYS A 169 5.20 38.48 12.04
C LYS A 169 3.70 38.62 12.29
N GLN A 170 2.94 38.77 11.21
CA GLN A 170 1.51 39.01 11.26
C GLN A 170 0.78 37.80 11.84
N ALA A 171 1.21 36.59 11.48
CA ALA A 171 0.65 35.36 12.03
C ALA A 171 0.89 35.27 13.54
N LEU A 172 2.11 35.50 14.03
CA LEU A 172 2.43 35.48 15.47
C LEU A 172 1.64 36.52 16.27
N GLU A 173 1.56 37.76 15.80
CA GLU A 173 0.77 38.82 16.44
C GLU A 173 -0.72 38.46 16.49
N THR A 174 -1.22 37.78 15.46
CA THR A 174 -2.63 37.34 15.41
C THR A 174 -2.88 36.14 16.33
N VAL A 175 -1.94 35.20 16.43
CA VAL A 175 -2.00 34.08 17.40
C VAL A 175 -2.03 34.61 18.82
N GLN A 176 -1.16 35.58 19.15
CA GLN A 176 -1.19 36.24 20.45
C GLN A 176 -2.56 36.86 20.76
N ARG A 177 -3.20 37.48 19.77
CA ARG A 177 -4.51 38.12 19.95
C ARG A 177 -5.66 37.10 20.04
N LEU A 178 -5.68 36.11 19.15
CA LEU A 178 -6.86 35.28 18.90
C LEU A 178 -6.81 33.89 19.53
N LEU A 179 -5.64 33.34 19.89
CA LEU A 179 -5.57 32.01 20.50
C LEU A 179 -6.45 31.90 21.77
N PRO A 180 -6.40 32.83 22.74
CA PRO A 180 -7.24 32.72 23.93
C PRO A 180 -8.74 32.79 23.61
N VAL A 181 -9.13 33.64 22.66
CA VAL A 181 -10.53 33.79 22.21
C VAL A 181 -11.00 32.51 21.53
N LEU A 182 -10.22 31.98 20.58
CA LEU A 182 -10.56 30.78 19.82
C LEU A 182 -10.68 29.53 20.70
N CYS A 183 -9.80 29.40 21.69
CA CYS A 183 -9.87 28.29 22.64
C CYS A 183 -11.06 28.42 23.59
N LYS A 184 -11.30 29.62 24.14
CA LYS A 184 -12.35 29.84 25.16
C LYS A 184 -13.76 29.85 24.57
N GLU A 185 -13.96 30.52 23.45
CA GLU A 185 -15.30 30.74 22.88
C GLU A 185 -15.72 29.62 21.92
N TYR A 186 -14.78 29.04 21.19
CA TYR A 186 -15.08 28.05 20.14
C TYR A 186 -14.50 26.65 20.41
N GLY A 187 -13.85 26.46 21.55
CA GLY A 187 -13.33 25.15 21.98
C GLY A 187 -12.23 24.59 21.08
N LEU A 188 -11.51 25.44 20.34
CA LEU A 188 -10.36 25.00 19.55
C LEU A 188 -9.18 24.69 20.46
N THR A 189 -8.32 23.76 20.05
CA THR A 189 -7.07 23.49 20.77
C THR A 189 -5.94 24.41 20.29
N PRO A 190 -4.91 24.67 21.12
CA PRO A 190 -3.72 25.40 20.67
C PRO A 190 -3.10 24.82 19.40
N GLU A 191 -3.07 23.49 19.26
CA GLU A 191 -2.54 22.81 18.08
C GLU A 191 -3.35 23.12 16.82
N GLN A 192 -4.68 23.23 16.94
CA GLN A 192 -5.54 23.62 15.81
C GLN A 192 -5.27 25.06 15.38
N VAL A 193 -5.11 25.98 16.34
CA VAL A 193 -4.75 27.38 16.06
C VAL A 193 -3.38 27.47 15.39
N VAL A 194 -2.39 26.73 15.89
CA VAL A 194 -1.04 26.63 15.30
C VAL A 194 -1.12 26.09 13.87
N ALA A 195 -1.92 25.05 13.61
CA ALA A 195 -2.09 24.48 12.27
C ALA A 195 -2.69 25.49 11.27
N ILE A 196 -3.62 26.34 11.71
CA ILE A 196 -4.18 27.42 10.87
C ILE A 196 -3.12 28.50 10.61
N ALA A 197 -2.37 28.89 11.65
CA ALA A 197 -1.42 29.98 11.61
C ALA A 197 -0.13 29.66 10.84
N SER A 198 0.27 28.39 10.79
CA SER A 198 1.55 27.91 10.20
C SER A 198 1.49 27.78 8.66
N ASN A 199 0.83 28.72 7.99
CA ASN A 199 0.68 28.76 6.54
C ASN A 199 0.86 30.19 6.02
N ILE A 200 1.13 30.34 4.72
CA ILE A 200 1.15 31.65 4.07
C ILE A 200 -0.23 32.29 4.19
N GLY A 201 -0.27 33.49 4.80
CA GLY A 201 -1.52 34.18 5.10
C GLY A 201 -2.21 33.73 6.38
N GLY A 202 -1.52 33.05 7.31
CA GLY A 202 -2.07 32.54 8.57
C GLY A 202 -2.88 33.56 9.38
N LYS A 203 -2.47 34.84 9.42
CA LYS A 203 -3.28 35.93 10.00
C LYS A 203 -4.70 35.98 9.43
N LEU A 204 -4.79 36.04 8.10
CA LEU A 204 -6.08 36.16 7.41
C LEU A 204 -6.94 34.91 7.63
N SER A 205 -6.32 33.73 7.68
CA SER A 205 -7.03 32.49 7.98
C SER A 205 -7.60 32.50 9.40
N LEU A 206 -6.82 32.90 10.42
CA LEU A 206 -7.29 32.99 11.81
C LEU A 206 -8.45 33.97 11.98
N GLU A 207 -8.32 35.20 11.43
CA GLU A 207 -9.39 36.21 11.46
C GLU A 207 -10.65 35.72 10.74
N THR A 208 -10.49 34.92 9.68
CA THR A 208 -11.63 34.35 8.96
C THR A 208 -12.28 33.20 9.72
N VAL A 209 -11.51 32.38 10.43
CA VAL A 209 -12.03 31.33 11.32
C VAL A 209 -12.84 31.95 12.45
N GLU A 210 -12.31 32.96 13.13
CA GLU A 210 -13.03 33.70 14.17
C GLU A 210 -14.39 34.21 13.64
N ARG A 211 -14.40 34.79 12.44
CA ARG A 211 -15.62 35.34 11.83
C ARG A 211 -16.61 34.26 11.32
N LEU A 212 -16.12 33.20 10.69
CA LEU A 212 -16.96 32.26 9.92
C LEU A 212 -17.23 30.94 10.63
N LEU A 213 -16.45 30.54 11.63
CA LEU A 213 -16.72 29.32 12.41
C LEU A 213 -18.15 29.29 12.97
N PRO A 214 -18.65 30.33 13.69
CA PRO A 214 -20.01 30.30 14.21
C PRO A 214 -21.06 30.23 13.10
N VAL A 215 -20.81 30.81 11.92
CA VAL A 215 -21.74 30.80 10.79
C VAL A 215 -21.78 29.44 10.09
N LEU A 216 -20.62 28.85 9.83
CA LEU A 216 -20.48 27.58 9.11
C LEU A 216 -20.92 26.36 9.94
N CYS A 217 -20.95 26.48 11.26
CA CYS A 217 -21.48 25.43 12.13
C CYS A 217 -23.01 25.39 12.17
N GLN A 218 -23.69 26.47 11.75
CA GLN A 218 -25.15 26.55 11.77
C GLN A 218 -25.76 26.07 10.43
N PRO A 219 -27.05 25.67 10.42
CA PRO A 219 -27.78 25.46 9.18
C PRO A 219 -27.74 26.71 8.28
N PRO A 220 -27.66 26.55 6.94
CA PRO A 220 -27.76 25.31 6.17
C PRO A 220 -26.42 24.55 6.01
N TYR A 221 -25.32 25.03 6.59
CA TYR A 221 -23.99 24.46 6.38
C TYR A 221 -23.72 23.22 7.24
N GLY A 222 -23.99 23.31 8.55
CA GLY A 222 -23.84 22.20 9.48
C GLY A 222 -22.42 21.60 9.58
N LEU A 223 -21.38 22.40 9.34
CA LEU A 223 -20.00 21.94 9.44
C LEU A 223 -19.56 21.79 10.89
N THR A 224 -18.63 20.88 11.14
CA THR A 224 -18.00 20.77 12.46
C THR A 224 -16.82 21.74 12.60
N PRO A 225 -16.46 22.17 13.83
CA PRO A 225 -15.25 22.96 14.05
C PRO A 225 -13.99 22.30 13.46
N LYS A 226 -13.89 20.96 13.52
CA LYS A 226 -12.79 20.21 12.92
C LYS A 226 -12.71 20.37 11.40
N GLN A 227 -13.85 20.39 10.71
CA GLN A 227 -13.91 20.62 9.26
C GLN A 227 -13.52 22.06 8.90
N VAL A 228 -13.99 23.05 9.67
CA VAL A 228 -13.60 24.46 9.49
C VAL A 228 -12.09 24.64 9.66
N VAL A 229 -11.50 24.05 10.71
CA VAL A 229 -10.05 24.04 10.94
C VAL A 229 -9.33 23.39 9.75
N ALA A 230 -9.77 22.21 9.30
CA ALA A 230 -9.15 21.52 8.17
C ALA A 230 -9.16 22.34 6.86
N ILE A 231 -10.23 23.11 6.59
CA ILE A 231 -10.28 24.02 5.44
C ILE A 231 -9.29 25.19 5.61
N ALA A 232 -9.16 25.69 6.84
CA ALA A 232 -8.34 26.87 7.15
C ALA A 232 -6.83 26.58 7.23
N SER A 233 -6.43 25.34 7.51
CA SER A 233 -5.04 24.91 7.73
C SER A 233 -4.20 24.71 6.46
N HIS A 234 -4.46 25.51 5.43
CA HIS A 234 -3.71 25.49 4.17
C HIS A 234 -3.45 26.91 3.65
N ASN A 235 -2.47 27.02 2.74
CA ASN A 235 -2.24 28.26 1.99
C ASN A 235 -3.53 28.74 1.30
N GLY A 236 -3.95 29.95 1.64
CA GLY A 236 -5.23 30.51 1.16
C GLY A 236 -6.46 30.06 1.95
N GLY A 237 -6.32 29.58 3.19
CA GLY A 237 -7.42 29.12 4.05
C GLY A 237 -8.58 30.11 4.17
N LYS A 238 -8.31 31.42 4.31
CA LYS A 238 -9.34 32.48 4.20
C LYS A 238 -10.21 32.32 2.95
N GLN A 239 -9.56 32.22 1.79
CA GLN A 239 -10.24 32.15 0.51
C GLN A 239 -11.05 30.87 0.38
N ALA A 240 -10.54 29.74 0.90
CA ALA A 240 -11.25 28.48 0.91
C ALA A 240 -12.51 28.56 1.79
N LEU A 241 -12.43 29.11 3.01
CA LEU A 241 -13.58 29.29 3.90
C LEU A 241 -14.66 30.20 3.30
N GLU A 242 -14.28 31.36 2.75
CA GLU A 242 -15.22 32.27 2.08
C GLU A 242 -15.89 31.61 0.87
N THR A 243 -15.16 30.74 0.16
CA THR A 243 -15.70 30.00 -0.99
C THR A 243 -16.64 28.87 -0.54
N VAL A 244 -16.34 28.18 0.56
CA VAL A 244 -17.23 27.18 1.16
C VAL A 244 -18.54 27.83 1.61
N GLN A 245 -18.47 28.97 2.29
CA GLN A 245 -19.65 29.74 2.67
C GLN A 245 -20.52 30.08 1.44
N ARG A 246 -19.90 30.48 0.33
CA ARG A 246 -20.63 30.85 -0.89
C ARG A 246 -21.17 29.64 -1.66
N LEU A 247 -20.40 28.57 -1.78
CA LEU A 247 -20.65 27.50 -2.75
C LEU A 247 -21.18 26.21 -2.15
N LEU A 248 -21.00 25.93 -0.84
CA LEU A 248 -21.51 24.70 -0.23
C LEU A 248 -23.03 24.54 -0.45
N PRO A 249 -23.88 25.55 -0.18
CA PRO A 249 -25.32 25.41 -0.40
C PRO A 249 -25.66 25.15 -1.88
N VAL A 250 -24.90 25.73 -2.81
CA VAL A 250 -25.13 25.60 -4.26
C VAL A 250 -24.71 24.20 -4.75
N LEU A 251 -23.54 23.73 -4.33
CA LEU A 251 -22.97 22.44 -4.76
C LEU A 251 -23.71 21.24 -4.17
N CYS A 252 -24.44 21.41 -3.07
CA CYS A 252 -25.31 20.37 -2.51
C CYS A 252 -26.63 20.20 -3.28
N GLN A 253 -27.02 21.17 -4.10
CA GLN A 253 -28.27 21.12 -4.85
C GLN A 253 -28.06 20.51 -6.26
N PRO A 254 -29.12 20.00 -6.89
CA PRO A 254 -29.09 19.65 -8.31
C PRO A 254 -28.65 20.84 -9.17
N PRO A 255 -27.87 20.62 -10.25
CA PRO A 255 -27.47 19.34 -10.83
C PRO A 255 -26.20 18.72 -10.20
N TYR A 256 -25.61 19.33 -9.17
CA TYR A 256 -24.32 18.92 -8.60
C TYR A 256 -24.46 17.74 -7.63
N GLY A 257 -25.38 17.85 -6.66
CA GLY A 257 -25.68 16.79 -5.70
C GLY A 257 -24.50 16.36 -4.81
N LEU A 258 -23.52 17.24 -4.56
CA LEU A 258 -22.37 16.91 -3.72
C LEU A 258 -22.77 16.88 -2.24
N THR A 259 -22.11 16.02 -1.47
CA THR A 259 -22.27 16.03 -0.01
C THR A 259 -21.44 17.16 0.62
N PRO A 260 -21.82 17.68 1.80
CA PRO A 260 -20.99 18.63 2.55
C PRO A 260 -19.57 18.09 2.78
N ASN A 261 -19.42 16.78 3.02
CA ASN A 261 -18.11 16.14 3.21
C ASN A 261 -17.24 16.18 1.95
N GLN A 262 -17.83 16.00 0.76
CA GLN A 262 -17.09 16.13 -0.50
C GLN A 262 -16.63 17.58 -0.73
N VAL A 263 -17.49 18.57 -0.44
CA VAL A 263 -17.13 19.99 -0.54
C VAL A 263 -15.99 20.34 0.42
N VAL A 264 -16.07 19.89 1.67
CA VAL A 264 -15.01 20.07 2.67
C VAL A 264 -13.70 19.44 2.19
N ALA A 265 -13.73 18.20 1.70
CA ALA A 265 -12.53 17.51 1.23
C ALA A 265 -11.80 18.31 0.14
N ILE A 266 -12.54 18.82 -0.86
CA ILE A 266 -11.99 19.65 -1.94
C ILE A 266 -11.43 20.97 -1.40
N ALA A 267 -12.11 21.61 -0.44
CA ALA A 267 -11.67 22.86 0.16
C ALA A 267 -10.44 22.71 1.08
N SER A 268 -10.26 21.56 1.72
CA SER A 268 -9.14 21.23 2.61
C SER A 268 -7.87 20.84 1.86
N LYS A 269 -7.54 21.57 0.79
CA LYS A 269 -6.32 21.42 -0.01
C LYS A 269 -5.74 22.78 -0.35
N GLY A 270 -4.43 22.84 -0.62
CA GLY A 270 -3.80 24.04 -1.18
C GLY A 270 -4.50 24.46 -2.48
N GLY A 271 -5.12 25.64 -2.49
CA GLY A 271 -5.92 26.13 -3.62
C GLY A 271 -7.40 25.71 -3.61
N GLY A 272 -7.96 25.30 -2.46
CA GLY A 272 -9.36 24.83 -2.32
C GLY A 272 -10.42 25.76 -2.95
N LYS A 273 -10.27 27.09 -2.83
CA LYS A 273 -11.13 28.07 -3.56
C LYS A 273 -11.19 27.77 -5.06
N GLN A 274 -10.02 27.65 -5.67
CA GLN A 274 -9.89 27.46 -7.11
C GLN A 274 -10.48 26.12 -7.54
N ALA A 275 -10.26 25.07 -6.73
CA ALA A 275 -10.84 23.76 -6.99
C ALA A 275 -12.37 23.79 -6.93
N LEU A 276 -12.97 24.38 -5.88
CA LEU A 276 -14.43 24.51 -5.74
C LEU A 276 -15.08 25.32 -6.87
N GLU A 277 -14.52 26.47 -7.22
CA GLU A 277 -15.00 27.28 -8.36
C GLU A 277 -14.92 26.50 -9.68
N THR A 278 -13.90 25.67 -9.84
CA THR A 278 -13.74 24.84 -11.05
C THR A 278 -14.71 23.67 -11.06
N VAL A 279 -14.98 23.03 -9.91
CA VAL A 279 -16.00 21.98 -9.78
C VAL A 279 -17.38 22.54 -10.13
N GLN A 280 -17.73 23.71 -9.59
CA GLN A 280 -18.98 24.39 -9.95
C GLN A 280 -19.10 24.60 -11.47
N ARG A 281 -18.00 25.01 -12.13
CA ARG A 281 -18.02 25.28 -13.57
C ARG A 281 -18.01 24.00 -14.43
N LEU A 282 -17.24 22.99 -14.04
CA LEU A 282 -16.90 21.86 -14.91
C LEU A 282 -17.63 20.55 -14.56
N LEU A 283 -18.13 20.35 -13.35
CA LEU A 283 -18.85 19.12 -13.01
C LEU A 283 -20.01 18.85 -13.97
N PRO A 284 -20.92 19.81 -14.25
CA PRO A 284 -22.02 19.56 -15.18
C PRO A 284 -21.54 19.24 -16.61
N VAL A 285 -20.41 19.82 -17.03
CA VAL A 285 -19.83 19.62 -18.38
C VAL A 285 -19.18 18.24 -18.48
N LEU A 286 -18.40 17.84 -17.47
CA LEU A 286 -17.67 16.58 -17.45
C LEU A 286 -18.58 15.35 -17.25
N CYS A 287 -19.77 15.54 -16.70
CA CYS A 287 -20.78 14.47 -16.62
C CYS A 287 -21.48 14.19 -17.95
N GLN A 288 -21.41 15.11 -18.92
CA GLN A 288 -22.06 14.96 -20.22
C GLN A 288 -21.12 14.30 -21.25
N PRO A 289 -21.66 13.69 -22.31
CA PRO A 289 -20.86 13.27 -23.45
C PRO A 289 -20.04 14.44 -24.03
N PRO A 290 -18.80 14.21 -24.52
CA PRO A 290 -18.14 12.92 -24.71
C PRO A 290 -17.39 12.38 -23.46
N TYR A 291 -17.46 13.08 -22.32
CA TYR A 291 -16.65 12.75 -21.13
C TYR A 291 -17.26 11.63 -20.29
N GLY A 292 -18.55 11.76 -19.94
CA GLY A 292 -19.30 10.76 -19.19
C GLY A 292 -18.73 10.42 -17.80
N LEU A 293 -18.06 11.38 -17.13
CA LEU A 293 -17.52 11.18 -15.79
C LEU A 293 -18.63 11.18 -14.74
N THR A 294 -18.43 10.46 -13.64
CA THR A 294 -19.34 10.55 -12.49
C THR A 294 -19.00 11.76 -11.61
N PRO A 295 -19.95 12.31 -10.84
CA PRO A 295 -19.67 13.34 -9.84
C PRO A 295 -18.54 12.92 -8.87
N ASP A 296 -18.51 11.65 -8.45
CA ASP A 296 -17.46 11.13 -7.59
C ASP A 296 -16.09 11.17 -8.24
N GLN A 297 -15.98 10.81 -9.54
CA GLN A 297 -14.72 10.91 -10.27
C GLN A 297 -14.23 12.37 -10.37
N VAL A 298 -15.13 13.31 -10.63
CA VAL A 298 -14.81 14.75 -10.65
C VAL A 298 -14.33 15.22 -9.28
N VAL A 299 -14.98 14.79 -8.20
CA VAL A 299 -14.56 15.08 -6.82
C VAL A 299 -13.19 14.48 -6.51
N THR A 300 -12.92 13.24 -6.91
CA THR A 300 -11.61 12.60 -6.72
C THR A 300 -10.49 13.40 -7.39
N ILE A 301 -10.69 13.86 -8.62
CA ILE A 301 -9.72 14.70 -9.34
C ILE A 301 -9.53 16.05 -8.62
N ALA A 302 -10.63 16.66 -8.16
CA ALA A 302 -10.61 17.97 -7.51
C ALA A 302 -9.97 17.95 -6.12
N ASN A 303 -10.02 16.82 -5.41
CA ASN A 303 -9.57 16.65 -4.02
C ASN A 303 -8.04 16.48 -3.89
N ASN A 304 -7.27 17.24 -4.67
CA ASN A 304 -5.81 17.22 -4.67
C ASN A 304 -5.25 18.63 -4.81
N ILE A 305 -3.99 18.83 -4.44
CA ILE A 305 -3.29 20.11 -4.66
C ILE A 305 -3.23 20.36 -6.18
N GLY A 306 -3.77 21.49 -6.60
CA GLY A 306 -3.91 21.82 -8.02
C GLY A 306 -5.13 21.18 -8.70
N GLY A 307 -6.16 20.74 -7.96
CA GLY A 307 -7.39 20.14 -8.50
C GLY A 307 -8.05 20.94 -9.63
N LYS A 308 -8.04 22.28 -9.57
CA LYS A 308 -8.44 23.14 -10.71
C LYS A 308 -7.70 22.78 -12.00
N GLN A 309 -6.38 22.73 -11.92
CA GLN A 309 -5.52 22.48 -13.06
C GLN A 309 -5.73 21.07 -13.60
N ALA A 310 -5.91 20.09 -12.71
CA ALA A 310 -6.23 18.72 -13.10
C ALA A 310 -7.56 18.64 -13.85
N LEU A 311 -8.64 19.24 -13.33
CA LEU A 311 -9.96 19.27 -13.98
C LEU A 311 -9.94 19.94 -15.36
N GLU A 312 -9.31 21.12 -15.47
CA GLU A 312 -9.17 21.82 -16.76
C GLU A 312 -8.37 20.99 -17.78
N THR A 313 -7.39 20.23 -17.30
CA THR A 313 -6.57 19.35 -18.15
C THR A 313 -7.33 18.10 -18.57
N VAL A 314 -8.13 17.51 -17.68
CA VAL A 314 -9.03 16.38 -18.01
C VAL A 314 -10.04 16.80 -19.07
N GLN A 315 -10.67 17.97 -18.91
CA GLN A 315 -11.57 18.51 -19.92
C GLN A 315 -10.89 18.64 -21.29
N ARG A 316 -9.64 19.11 -21.33
CA ARG A 316 -8.90 19.28 -22.58
C ARG A 316 -8.41 17.96 -23.18
N LEU A 317 -7.91 17.04 -22.35
CA LEU A 317 -7.12 15.89 -22.81
C LEU A 317 -7.85 14.56 -22.78
N LEU A 318 -8.93 14.38 -22.00
CA LEU A 318 -9.67 13.12 -21.97
C LEU A 318 -10.14 12.70 -23.38
N PRO A 319 -10.79 13.57 -24.18
CA PRO A 319 -11.23 13.18 -25.52
C PRO A 319 -10.07 12.82 -26.44
N VAL A 320 -8.91 13.45 -26.27
CA VAL A 320 -7.70 13.21 -27.09
C VAL A 320 -7.05 11.89 -26.71
N LEU A 321 -6.88 11.63 -25.40
CA LEU A 321 -6.21 10.45 -24.87
C LEU A 321 -7.03 9.17 -25.05
N CYS A 322 -8.34 9.28 -25.24
CA CYS A 322 -9.19 8.13 -25.57
C CYS A 322 -9.11 7.71 -27.04
N GLN A 323 -8.57 8.55 -27.92
CA GLN A 323 -8.43 8.25 -29.34
C GLN A 323 -7.07 7.63 -29.66
N PRO A 324 -6.94 6.92 -30.80
CA PRO A 324 -5.64 6.51 -31.32
C PRO A 324 -4.71 7.73 -31.51
N PRO A 325 -3.40 7.60 -31.26
CA PRO A 325 -2.66 6.37 -30.94
C PRO A 325 -2.67 5.99 -29.45
N TYR A 326 -3.33 6.76 -28.58
CA TYR A 326 -3.27 6.57 -27.13
C TYR A 326 -4.18 5.45 -26.62
N GLY A 327 -5.45 5.47 -27.04
CA GLY A 327 -6.43 4.42 -26.70
C GLY A 327 -6.68 4.22 -25.20
N LEU A 328 -6.51 5.26 -24.37
CA LEU A 328 -6.76 5.17 -22.93
C LEU A 328 -8.26 5.14 -22.63
N THR A 329 -8.64 4.51 -21.53
CA THR A 329 -10.01 4.58 -21.03
C THR A 329 -10.22 5.85 -20.19
N PRO A 330 -11.46 6.37 -20.09
CA PRO A 330 -11.77 7.47 -19.16
C PRO A 330 -11.31 7.19 -17.73
N ASN A 331 -11.45 5.95 -17.25
CA ASN A 331 -11.01 5.53 -15.91
C ASN A 331 -9.48 5.65 -15.74
N GLN A 332 -8.70 5.31 -16.76
CA GLN A 332 -7.23 5.49 -16.71
C GLN A 332 -6.85 6.97 -16.67
N VAL A 333 -7.53 7.82 -17.46
CA VAL A 333 -7.31 9.28 -17.44
C VAL A 333 -7.65 9.86 -16.07
N VAL A 334 -8.79 9.45 -15.48
CA VAL A 334 -9.20 9.85 -14.13
C VAL A 334 -8.17 9.42 -13.10
N ALA A 335 -7.67 8.18 -13.17
CA ALA A 335 -6.66 7.68 -12.23
C ALA A 335 -5.38 8.54 -12.26
N ILE A 336 -4.85 8.83 -13.46
CA ILE A 336 -3.66 9.70 -13.62
C ILE A 336 -3.91 11.11 -13.07
N ALA A 337 -5.12 11.65 -13.28
CA ALA A 337 -5.50 12.99 -12.84
C ALA A 337 -5.73 13.11 -11.32
N SER A 338 -5.95 11.99 -10.63
CA SER A 338 -6.43 11.93 -9.24
C SER A 338 -5.31 12.02 -8.19
N HIS A 339 -4.20 12.67 -8.53
CA HIS A 339 -3.04 12.88 -7.64
C HIS A 339 -2.56 14.32 -7.68
N ASP A 340 -1.79 14.72 -6.66
CA ASP A 340 -1.07 15.99 -6.67
C ASP A 340 -0.20 16.10 -7.94
N GLY A 341 -0.44 17.16 -8.72
CA GLY A 341 0.22 17.35 -10.01
C GLY A 341 -0.40 16.59 -11.18
N GLY A 342 -1.63 16.09 -11.07
CA GLY A 342 -2.34 15.34 -12.13
C GLY A 342 -2.34 16.01 -13.52
N LYS A 343 -2.40 17.35 -13.59
CA LYS A 343 -2.19 18.10 -14.85
C LYS A 343 -0.87 17.73 -15.52
N GLN A 344 0.22 17.80 -14.74
CA GLN A 344 1.57 17.56 -15.25
C GLN A 344 1.72 16.10 -15.69
N ALA A 345 1.14 15.16 -14.95
CA ALA A 345 1.14 13.75 -15.32
C ALA A 345 0.41 13.53 -16.65
N LEU A 346 -0.81 14.06 -16.82
CA LEU A 346 -1.59 13.94 -18.07
C LEU A 346 -0.87 14.55 -19.28
N GLU A 347 -0.33 15.77 -19.16
CA GLU A 347 0.44 16.41 -20.23
C GLU A 347 1.68 15.58 -20.61
N THR A 348 2.31 14.94 -19.63
CA THR A 348 3.47 14.08 -19.86
C THR A 348 3.09 12.76 -20.51
N VAL A 349 1.97 12.15 -20.12
CA VAL A 349 1.42 10.95 -20.77
C VAL A 349 1.09 11.26 -22.23
N GLN A 350 0.43 12.38 -22.52
CA GLN A 350 0.15 12.80 -23.90
C GLN A 350 1.43 12.93 -24.74
N ARG A 351 2.52 13.44 -24.15
CA ARG A 351 3.80 13.64 -24.83
C ARG A 351 4.60 12.34 -24.98
N LEU A 352 4.65 11.50 -23.95
CA LEU A 352 5.61 10.41 -23.83
C LEU A 352 5.02 9.02 -24.06
N LEU A 353 3.69 8.81 -23.96
CA LEU A 353 3.11 7.50 -24.19
C LEU A 353 3.48 6.93 -25.56
N PRO A 354 3.35 7.66 -26.69
CA PRO A 354 3.71 7.11 -28.01
C PRO A 354 5.20 6.74 -28.10
N VAL A 355 6.07 7.61 -27.57
CA VAL A 355 7.53 7.44 -27.57
C VAL A 355 7.96 6.23 -26.73
N LEU A 356 7.37 6.07 -25.54
CA LEU A 356 7.69 4.95 -24.65
C LEU A 356 7.16 3.61 -25.21
N CYS A 357 6.01 3.63 -25.89
CA CYS A 357 5.50 2.43 -26.54
C CYS A 357 6.34 2.04 -27.75
N GLN A 358 6.70 3.01 -28.60
CA GLN A 358 7.42 2.76 -29.85
C GLN A 358 8.90 2.44 -29.63
N ASP A 359 9.60 3.25 -28.83
CA ASP A 359 11.06 3.17 -28.71
C ASP A 359 11.51 2.26 -27.55
N HIS A 360 10.65 2.04 -26.55
CA HIS A 360 11.00 1.31 -25.32
C HIS A 360 10.15 0.05 -25.10
N GLY A 361 9.22 -0.26 -26.02
CA GLY A 361 8.39 -1.47 -25.96
C GLY A 361 7.43 -1.51 -24.76
N LEU A 362 7.16 -0.39 -24.10
CA LEU A 362 6.22 -0.35 -22.98
C LEU A 362 4.78 -0.44 -23.47
N THR A 363 3.93 -1.10 -22.70
CA THR A 363 2.49 -1.11 -22.95
C THR A 363 1.84 0.19 -22.44
N PRO A 364 0.71 0.64 -23.01
CA PRO A 364 -0.05 1.77 -22.46
C PRO A 364 -0.40 1.58 -20.98
N GLY A 365 -0.71 0.34 -20.57
CA GLY A 365 -0.98 0.01 -19.16
C GLY A 365 0.20 0.27 -18.23
N GLN A 366 1.43 -0.03 -18.67
CA GLN A 366 2.64 0.26 -17.90
C GLN A 366 2.90 1.77 -17.79
N VAL A 367 2.69 2.53 -18.88
CA VAL A 367 2.80 4.00 -18.85
C VAL A 367 1.78 4.60 -17.89
N VAL A 368 0.54 4.10 -17.89
CA VAL A 368 -0.50 4.50 -16.93
C VAL A 368 -0.10 4.17 -15.50
N ALA A 369 0.45 2.98 -15.22
CA ALA A 369 0.91 2.60 -13.88
C ALA A 369 2.00 3.53 -13.34
N ILE A 370 2.96 3.91 -14.18
CA ILE A 370 4.02 4.89 -13.82
C ILE A 370 3.41 6.27 -13.54
N ALA A 371 2.46 6.70 -14.37
CA ALA A 371 1.84 8.02 -14.29
C ALA A 371 0.85 8.17 -13.12
N ASN A 372 0.22 7.08 -12.68
CA ASN A 372 -0.82 7.02 -11.66
C ASN A 372 -0.27 7.11 -10.21
N ASN A 373 0.63 8.07 -9.98
CA ASN A 373 1.26 8.31 -8.68
C ASN A 373 1.61 9.80 -8.53
N ILE A 374 1.74 10.27 -7.28
CA ILE A 374 2.31 11.61 -7.03
C ILE A 374 3.72 11.67 -7.63
N GLY A 375 3.93 12.63 -8.52
CA GLY A 375 5.18 12.74 -9.29
C GLY A 375 5.25 11.86 -10.55
N GLY A 376 4.10 11.48 -11.13
CA GLY A 376 4.06 10.71 -12.38
C GLY A 376 4.84 11.34 -13.55
N LYS A 377 4.82 12.68 -13.69
CA LYS A 377 5.64 13.40 -14.70
C LYS A 377 7.14 13.10 -14.57
N PRO A 378 7.79 13.44 -13.45
CA PRO A 378 9.22 13.18 -13.32
C PRO A 378 9.55 11.68 -13.38
N ALA A 379 8.64 10.78 -12.96
CA ALA A 379 8.84 9.34 -13.12
C ALA A 379 8.89 8.92 -14.60
N LEU A 380 7.92 9.34 -15.43
CA LEU A 380 7.90 9.06 -16.87
C LEU A 380 9.14 9.62 -17.60
N GLU A 381 9.52 10.86 -17.31
CA GLU A 381 10.73 11.48 -17.90
C GLU A 381 12.00 10.71 -17.50
N THR A 382 12.03 10.14 -16.30
CA THR A 382 13.17 9.34 -15.83
C THR A 382 13.19 7.95 -16.47
N VAL A 383 12.03 7.32 -16.66
CA VAL A 383 11.91 6.05 -17.38
C VAL A 383 12.39 6.21 -18.82
N GLN A 384 11.95 7.26 -19.53
CA GLN A 384 12.43 7.56 -20.87
C GLN A 384 13.97 7.70 -20.91
N ARG A 385 14.57 8.32 -19.89
CA ARG A 385 16.02 8.54 -19.83
C ARG A 385 16.80 7.29 -19.44
N LEU A 386 16.28 6.48 -18.51
CA LEU A 386 17.06 5.43 -17.83
C LEU A 386 16.68 4.00 -18.20
N LEU A 387 15.53 3.74 -18.82
CA LEU A 387 15.08 2.36 -19.08
C LEU A 387 16.12 1.59 -19.89
N LEU A 388 16.55 2.11 -21.04
CA LEU A 388 17.56 1.45 -21.85
C LEU A 388 18.90 1.32 -21.12
N VAL A 389 19.31 2.33 -20.35
CA VAL A 389 20.55 2.30 -19.56
C VAL A 389 20.53 1.20 -18.50
N LEU A 390 19.41 1.06 -17.78
CA LEU A 390 19.25 0.05 -16.72
C LEU A 390 19.08 -1.37 -17.27
N CYS A 391 18.69 -1.52 -18.54
CA CYS A 391 18.67 -2.82 -19.21
C CYS A 391 20.05 -3.29 -19.66
N GLN A 392 21.04 -2.41 -19.73
CA GLN A 392 22.40 -2.76 -20.14
C GLN A 392 23.27 -3.15 -18.94
N PRO A 393 24.40 -3.84 -19.18
CA PRO A 393 25.43 -4.05 -18.16
C PRO A 393 25.91 -2.72 -17.56
N PRO A 394 26.19 -2.66 -16.25
CA PRO A 394 26.22 -3.76 -15.28
C PRO A 394 24.87 -4.06 -14.60
N TYR A 395 23.78 -3.39 -15.00
CA TYR A 395 22.50 -3.42 -14.28
C TYR A 395 21.63 -4.61 -14.66
N ASN A 396 21.54 -4.91 -15.97
CA ASN A 396 20.80 -6.06 -16.53
C ASN A 396 19.34 -6.17 -16.04
N LEU A 397 18.67 -5.05 -15.76
CA LEU A 397 17.28 -5.05 -15.33
C LEU A 397 16.35 -5.28 -16.52
N THR A 398 15.25 -5.98 -16.28
CA THR A 398 14.19 -6.11 -17.29
C THR A 398 13.33 -4.83 -17.34
N PRO A 399 12.68 -4.53 -18.48
CA PRO A 399 11.73 -3.43 -18.55
C PRO A 399 10.63 -3.51 -17.48
N ASN A 400 10.15 -4.72 -17.15
CA ASN A 400 9.16 -4.93 -16.10
C ASN A 400 9.66 -4.53 -14.72
N GLN A 401 10.93 -4.82 -14.39
CA GLN A 401 11.55 -4.40 -13.13
C GLN A 401 11.68 -2.86 -13.08
N VAL A 402 12.09 -2.22 -14.17
CA VAL A 402 12.15 -0.75 -14.26
C VAL A 402 10.77 -0.12 -14.06
N VAL A 403 9.73 -0.70 -14.68
CA VAL A 403 8.34 -0.27 -14.50
C VAL A 403 7.87 -0.45 -13.05
N ALA A 404 8.19 -1.57 -12.41
CA ALA A 404 7.83 -1.82 -11.01
C ALA A 404 8.46 -0.78 -10.07
N ILE A 405 9.73 -0.45 -10.26
CA ILE A 405 10.42 0.60 -9.49
C ILE A 405 9.77 1.97 -9.74
N ALA A 406 9.42 2.27 -10.98
CA ALA A 406 8.87 3.56 -11.38
C ALA A 406 7.40 3.77 -10.99
N SER A 407 6.61 2.69 -10.83
CA SER A 407 5.16 2.72 -10.59
C SER A 407 4.79 2.97 -9.12
N ASN A 408 5.61 3.75 -8.43
CA ASN A 408 5.46 4.07 -7.01
C ASN A 408 5.65 5.57 -6.77
N HIS A 409 5.15 6.04 -5.62
CA HIS A 409 5.39 7.40 -5.17
C HIS A 409 6.90 7.68 -5.06
N GLY A 410 7.38 8.66 -5.82
CA GLY A 410 8.81 8.96 -5.91
C GLY A 410 9.61 8.04 -6.85
N GLY A 411 8.97 7.38 -7.83
CA GLY A 411 9.61 6.47 -8.79
C GLY A 411 10.86 7.03 -9.48
N LYS A 412 10.90 8.33 -9.82
CA LYS A 412 12.12 9.01 -10.30
C LYS A 412 13.29 8.80 -9.35
N GLN A 413 13.07 9.09 -8.08
CA GLN A 413 14.09 9.03 -7.05
C GLN A 413 14.57 7.59 -6.82
N ALA A 414 13.64 6.62 -6.88
CA ALA A 414 13.97 5.21 -6.79
C ALA A 414 14.86 4.77 -7.96
N LEU A 415 14.51 5.09 -9.21
CA LEU A 415 15.31 4.76 -10.40
C LEU A 415 16.72 5.37 -10.37
N GLU A 416 16.83 6.67 -10.05
CA GLU A 416 18.14 7.35 -9.92
C GLU A 416 19.00 6.72 -8.82
N THR A 417 18.37 6.23 -7.75
CA THR A 417 19.08 5.56 -6.65
C THR A 417 19.50 4.15 -7.02
N VAL A 418 18.66 3.39 -7.75
CA VAL A 418 19.01 2.07 -8.29
C VAL A 418 20.20 2.19 -9.25
N GLN A 419 20.17 3.15 -10.17
CA GLN A 419 21.30 3.43 -11.07
C GLN A 419 22.60 3.67 -10.30
N ARG A 420 22.54 4.37 -9.16
CA ARG A 420 23.71 4.69 -8.34
C ARG A 420 24.16 3.52 -7.45
N LEU A 421 23.23 2.80 -6.82
CA LEU A 421 23.52 1.89 -5.72
C LEU A 421 23.50 0.40 -6.10
N LEU A 422 22.78 -0.01 -7.16
CA LEU A 422 22.75 -1.42 -7.56
C LEU A 422 24.16 -2.00 -7.76
N PRO A 423 25.09 -1.35 -8.50
CA PRO A 423 26.43 -1.89 -8.70
C PRO A 423 27.27 -1.97 -7.42
N VAL A 424 26.93 -1.17 -6.42
CA VAL A 424 27.60 -1.15 -5.10
C VAL A 424 27.04 -2.25 -4.21
N LEU A 425 25.72 -2.41 -4.16
CA LEU A 425 25.02 -3.38 -3.34
C LEU A 425 25.21 -4.83 -3.82
N CYS A 426 25.52 -5.04 -5.11
CA CYS A 426 25.86 -6.36 -5.62
C CYS A 426 27.30 -6.80 -5.27
N LYS A 427 28.13 -5.91 -4.71
CA LYS A 427 29.51 -6.21 -4.34
C LYS A 427 29.65 -6.46 -2.83
N PRO A 428 30.74 -7.11 -2.39
CA PRO A 428 31.08 -7.19 -0.97
C PRO A 428 31.15 -5.79 -0.34
N PRO A 429 30.70 -5.62 0.92
CA PRO A 429 30.23 -6.66 1.85
C PRO A 429 28.73 -7.02 1.73
N TYR A 430 28.00 -6.43 0.79
CA TYR A 430 26.53 -6.52 0.72
C TYR A 430 26.05 -7.80 0.02
N ASN A 431 26.65 -8.13 -1.13
CA ASN A 431 26.35 -9.32 -1.93
C ASN A 431 24.85 -9.51 -2.22
N LEU A 432 24.11 -8.42 -2.44
CA LEU A 432 22.69 -8.49 -2.79
C LEU A 432 22.51 -8.84 -4.27
N SER A 433 21.49 -9.63 -4.59
CA SER A 433 21.12 -9.87 -6.00
C SER A 433 20.42 -8.64 -6.60
N PRO A 434 20.45 -8.45 -7.92
CA PRO A 434 19.66 -7.42 -8.60
C PRO A 434 18.17 -7.50 -8.23
N GLU A 435 17.60 -8.70 -8.12
CA GLU A 435 16.20 -8.94 -7.74
C GLU A 435 15.91 -8.43 -6.33
N GLN A 436 16.82 -8.65 -5.38
CA GLN A 436 16.69 -8.11 -4.02
C GLN A 436 16.72 -6.58 -4.01
N VAL A 437 17.61 -5.97 -4.81
CA VAL A 437 17.66 -4.51 -4.96
C VAL A 437 16.37 -3.97 -5.58
N VAL A 438 15.82 -4.66 -6.58
CA VAL A 438 14.54 -4.31 -7.21
C VAL A 438 13.39 -4.42 -6.21
N ALA A 439 13.34 -5.48 -5.40
CA ALA A 439 12.30 -5.67 -4.37
C ALA A 439 12.30 -4.52 -3.34
N ILE A 440 13.49 -4.10 -2.89
CA ILE A 440 13.65 -2.95 -1.99
C ILE A 440 13.19 -1.65 -2.66
N ALA A 441 13.50 -1.49 -3.95
CA ALA A 441 13.23 -0.27 -4.70
C ALA A 441 11.77 -0.11 -5.16
N SER A 442 11.04 -1.21 -5.32
CA SER A 442 9.69 -1.26 -5.91
C SER A 442 8.55 -0.94 -4.93
N ASN A 443 8.84 -0.10 -3.94
CA ASN A 443 7.90 0.30 -2.89
C ASN A 443 7.91 1.83 -2.69
N GLY A 444 6.87 2.35 -2.04
CA GLY A 444 6.81 3.76 -1.64
C GLY A 444 8.03 4.14 -0.79
N GLY A 445 8.85 5.07 -1.31
CA GLY A 445 10.10 5.48 -0.66
C GLY A 445 11.31 4.57 -0.92
N GLY A 446 11.31 3.79 -2.00
CA GLY A 446 12.41 2.88 -2.36
C GLY A 446 13.82 3.49 -2.33
N LYS A 447 14.00 4.77 -2.72
CA LYS A 447 15.27 5.50 -2.53
C LYS A 447 15.76 5.45 -1.09
N GLN A 448 14.86 5.78 -0.16
CA GLN A 448 15.17 5.86 1.26
C GLN A 448 15.50 4.48 1.82
N ALA A 449 14.78 3.44 1.38
CA ALA A 449 15.07 2.07 1.76
C ALA A 449 16.46 1.63 1.28
N LEU A 450 16.80 1.84 0.00
CA LEU A 450 18.12 1.50 -0.55
C LEU A 450 19.28 2.22 0.15
N GLU A 451 19.17 3.54 0.37
CA GLU A 451 20.18 4.32 1.09
C GLU A 451 20.36 3.82 2.53
N THR A 452 19.26 3.36 3.16
CA THR A 452 19.29 2.81 4.52
C THR A 452 19.88 1.41 4.55
N VAL A 453 19.58 0.55 3.57
CA VAL A 453 20.20 -0.78 3.42
C VAL A 453 21.71 -0.64 3.23
N HIS A 454 22.14 0.25 2.33
CA HIS A 454 23.55 0.56 2.12
C HIS A 454 24.25 0.97 3.43
N ARG A 455 23.59 1.75 4.29
CA ARG A 455 24.14 2.18 5.58
C ARG A 455 24.10 1.10 6.68
N LEU A 456 22.99 0.37 6.78
CA LEU A 456 22.67 -0.44 7.95
C LEU A 456 22.88 -1.95 7.77
N LEU A 457 22.87 -2.49 6.55
CA LEU A 457 23.09 -3.92 6.34
C LEU A 457 24.40 -4.41 6.99
N PRO A 458 25.57 -3.75 6.80
CA PRO A 458 26.81 -4.19 7.43
C PRO A 458 26.81 -4.06 8.96
N VAL A 459 25.94 -3.22 9.52
CA VAL A 459 25.78 -3.03 10.96
C VAL A 459 24.89 -4.13 11.55
N LEU A 460 23.76 -4.41 10.90
CA LEU A 460 22.76 -5.39 11.33
C LEU A 460 23.23 -6.84 11.17
N CYS A 461 24.21 -7.09 10.30
CA CYS A 461 24.85 -8.42 10.19
C CYS A 461 25.93 -8.67 11.24
N LYS A 462 26.33 -7.67 12.04
CA LYS A 462 27.31 -7.88 13.11
C LYS A 462 26.72 -8.78 14.21
N PRO A 463 27.56 -9.53 14.96
CA PRO A 463 27.09 -10.46 16.00
C PRO A 463 26.15 -9.87 17.06
N ALA A 464 26.24 -8.57 17.33
CA ALA A 464 25.34 -7.88 18.26
C ALA A 464 23.86 -7.89 17.83
N TYR A 465 23.60 -8.07 16.54
CA TYR A 465 22.26 -8.13 15.94
C TYR A 465 22.00 -9.51 15.30
N GLY A 466 22.99 -10.05 14.60
CA GLY A 466 22.96 -11.40 14.03
C GLY A 466 21.99 -11.60 12.87
N LEU A 467 21.57 -10.52 12.18
CA LEU A 467 20.64 -10.64 11.05
C LEU A 467 21.35 -11.06 9.77
N THR A 468 20.66 -11.85 8.94
CA THR A 468 21.16 -12.20 7.60
C THR A 468 20.81 -11.11 6.57
N PRO A 469 21.54 -11.03 5.44
CA PRO A 469 21.17 -10.14 4.34
C PRO A 469 19.72 -10.34 3.88
N ASN A 470 19.24 -11.59 3.79
CA ASN A 470 17.86 -11.90 3.41
C ASN A 470 16.84 -11.34 4.41
N GLN A 471 17.12 -11.37 5.71
CA GLN A 471 16.25 -10.76 6.72
C GLN A 471 16.21 -9.24 6.59
N VAL A 472 17.36 -8.60 6.31
CA VAL A 472 17.42 -7.16 6.05
C VAL A 472 16.64 -6.79 4.79
N VAL A 473 16.74 -7.60 3.72
CA VAL A 473 15.97 -7.43 2.48
C VAL A 473 14.48 -7.57 2.73
N ALA A 474 14.04 -8.57 3.51
CA ALA A 474 12.63 -8.77 3.86
C ALA A 474 12.05 -7.56 4.60
N ILE A 475 12.79 -7.01 5.57
CA ILE A 475 12.37 -5.79 6.30
C ILE A 475 12.31 -4.58 5.35
N ALA A 476 13.26 -4.47 4.43
CA ALA A 476 13.42 -3.31 3.56
C ALA A 476 12.44 -3.31 2.36
N SER A 477 11.94 -4.46 1.94
CA SER A 477 11.09 -4.66 0.75
C SER A 477 9.60 -4.34 0.98
N ASN A 478 9.30 -3.42 1.90
CA ASN A 478 7.95 -2.99 2.25
C ASN A 478 7.84 -1.46 2.29
N ASN A 479 6.62 -0.93 2.27
CA ASN A 479 6.40 0.50 2.41
C ASN A 479 6.94 1.00 3.75
N GLY A 480 7.83 1.99 3.69
CA GLY A 480 8.51 2.49 4.88
C GLY A 480 9.68 1.61 5.37
N GLY A 481 10.28 0.77 4.52
CA GLY A 481 11.43 -0.09 4.87
C GLY A 481 12.59 0.63 5.57
N LYS A 482 12.90 1.90 5.23
CA LYS A 482 13.85 2.74 5.99
C LYS A 482 13.49 2.81 7.47
N GLN A 483 12.23 3.14 7.75
CA GLN A 483 11.74 3.35 9.10
C GLN A 483 11.76 2.03 9.88
N ALA A 484 11.40 0.92 9.24
CA ALA A 484 11.47 -0.41 9.83
C ALA A 484 12.92 -0.77 10.20
N LEU A 485 13.90 -0.62 9.29
CA LEU A 485 15.31 -0.91 9.54
C LEU A 485 15.92 -0.06 10.68
N GLU A 486 15.67 1.25 10.69
CA GLU A 486 16.14 2.14 11.76
C GLU A 486 15.53 1.75 13.12
N THR A 487 14.27 1.28 13.11
CA THR A 487 13.59 0.83 14.32
C THR A 487 14.11 -0.52 14.80
N VAL A 488 14.40 -1.46 13.89
CA VAL A 488 15.03 -2.75 14.21
C VAL A 488 16.41 -2.52 14.84
N GLN A 489 17.23 -1.65 14.26
CA GLN A 489 18.54 -1.29 14.82
C GLN A 489 18.42 -0.78 16.27
N ARG A 490 17.36 -0.01 16.58
CA ARG A 490 17.13 0.56 17.90
C ARG A 490 16.49 -0.43 18.88
N LEU A 491 15.51 -1.22 18.44
CA LEU A 491 14.64 -1.99 19.32
C LEU A 491 14.98 -3.48 19.41
N LEU A 492 15.66 -4.09 18.43
CA LEU A 492 16.04 -5.50 18.51
C LEU A 492 16.82 -5.81 19.79
N PRO A 493 17.87 -5.05 20.19
CA PRO A 493 18.59 -5.32 21.43
C PRO A 493 17.76 -5.12 22.70
N VAL A 494 16.66 -4.35 22.63
CA VAL A 494 15.76 -4.10 23.77
C VAL A 494 14.74 -5.22 23.88
N LEU A 495 14.13 -5.62 22.76
CA LEU A 495 13.09 -6.65 22.69
C LEU A 495 13.63 -8.07 22.93
N CYS A 496 14.93 -8.30 22.72
CA CYS A 496 15.57 -9.56 23.08
C CYS A 496 15.95 -9.67 24.57
N LYS A 497 15.82 -8.60 25.36
CA LYS A 497 16.09 -8.67 26.81
C LYS A 497 15.03 -9.52 27.52
N PRO A 498 15.36 -10.14 28.67
CA PRO A 498 14.44 -11.02 29.39
C PRO A 498 13.07 -10.43 29.73
N ALA A 499 12.97 -9.10 29.85
CA ALA A 499 11.69 -8.41 30.10
C ALA A 499 10.65 -8.61 28.96
N TYR A 500 11.13 -8.91 27.75
CA TYR A 500 10.31 -9.14 26.56
C TYR A 500 10.48 -10.58 26.03
N GLY A 501 11.72 -11.07 26.00
CA GLY A 501 12.05 -12.45 25.63
C GLY A 501 11.84 -12.78 24.14
N LEU A 502 11.81 -11.80 23.25
CA LEU A 502 11.63 -12.05 21.81
C LEU A 502 12.94 -12.52 21.16
N THR A 503 12.82 -13.39 20.17
CA THR A 503 13.95 -13.80 19.33
C THR A 503 14.18 -12.81 18.19
N PRO A 504 15.40 -12.71 17.63
CA PRO A 504 15.65 -11.91 16.42
C PRO A 504 14.69 -12.25 15.27
N ASN A 505 14.38 -13.54 15.07
CA ASN A 505 13.45 -13.98 14.03
C ASN A 505 12.02 -13.44 14.24
N GLN A 506 11.55 -13.38 15.48
CA GLN A 506 10.25 -12.77 15.80
C GLN A 506 10.26 -11.27 15.55
N VAL A 507 11.35 -10.58 15.87
CA VAL A 507 11.50 -9.15 15.56
C VAL A 507 11.51 -8.91 14.05
N VAL A 508 12.17 -9.78 13.27
CA VAL A 508 12.16 -9.73 11.81
C VAL A 508 10.76 -9.97 11.26
N ALA A 509 10.02 -10.97 11.75
CA ALA A 509 8.63 -11.23 11.34
C ALA A 509 7.75 -10.00 11.53
N ILE A 510 7.77 -9.38 12.72
CA ILE A 510 7.00 -8.15 13.01
C ILE A 510 7.39 -6.99 12.09
N ALA A 511 8.67 -6.90 11.73
CA ALA A 511 9.22 -5.78 10.96
C ALA A 511 9.04 -5.92 9.43
N SER A 512 8.75 -7.12 8.93
CA SER A 512 8.72 -7.45 7.49
C SER A 512 7.36 -7.23 6.83
N HIS A 513 6.62 -6.22 7.30
CA HIS A 513 5.30 -5.84 6.81
C HIS A 513 5.16 -4.32 6.71
N ASP A 514 4.13 -3.86 5.99
CA ASP A 514 3.82 -2.44 5.88
C ASP A 514 3.53 -1.86 7.28
N GLY A 515 4.31 -0.83 7.64
CA GLY A 515 4.25 -0.24 8.97
C GLY A 515 5.00 -1.01 10.07
N GLY A 516 5.97 -1.86 9.73
CA GLY A 516 6.80 -2.62 10.69
C GLY A 516 7.39 -1.78 11.84
N LYS A 517 7.80 -0.53 11.61
CA LYS A 517 8.19 0.41 12.69
C LYS A 517 7.09 0.55 13.75
N GLN A 518 5.87 0.81 13.29
CA GLN A 518 4.73 1.05 14.15
C GLN A 518 4.36 -0.21 14.93
N ALA A 519 4.45 -1.38 14.28
CA ALA A 519 4.22 -2.66 14.93
C ALA A 519 5.27 -2.91 16.04
N LEU A 520 6.57 -2.72 15.77
CA LEU A 520 7.64 -2.89 16.76
C LEU A 520 7.50 -1.95 17.97
N GLU A 521 7.24 -0.66 17.74
CA GLU A 521 7.02 0.33 18.82
C GLU A 521 5.79 -0.05 19.66
N THR A 522 4.75 -0.60 19.03
CA THR A 522 3.53 -1.05 19.71
C THR A 522 3.77 -2.33 20.50
N VAL A 523 4.52 -3.30 19.98
CA VAL A 523 4.93 -4.52 20.70
C VAL A 523 5.75 -4.15 21.94
N GLN A 524 6.72 -3.25 21.81
CA GLN A 524 7.50 -2.76 22.95
C GLN A 524 6.62 -2.17 24.06
N ARG A 525 5.55 -1.46 23.69
CA ARG A 525 4.63 -0.82 24.63
C ARG A 525 3.60 -1.79 25.22
N LEU A 526 3.04 -2.67 24.39
CA LEU A 526 1.85 -3.46 24.74
C LEU A 526 2.13 -4.90 25.15
N LEU A 527 3.25 -5.52 24.72
CA LEU A 527 3.56 -6.89 25.13
C LEU A 527 3.57 -7.07 26.66
N PRO A 528 4.23 -6.21 27.46
CA PRO A 528 4.22 -6.36 28.92
C PRO A 528 2.84 -6.16 29.57
N VAL A 529 1.92 -5.47 28.87
CA VAL A 529 0.56 -5.18 29.33
C VAL A 529 -0.38 -6.34 28.98
N LEU A 530 -0.32 -6.81 27.72
CA LEU A 530 -1.19 -7.87 27.20
C LEU A 530 -0.85 -9.26 27.77
N CYS A 531 0.37 -9.46 28.28
CA CYS A 531 0.71 -10.70 28.97
C CYS A 531 0.16 -10.77 30.41
N LYS A 532 -0.33 -9.66 30.96
CA LYS A 532 -0.90 -9.61 32.32
C LYS A 532 -2.43 -9.76 32.29
N PRO A 533 -3.04 -10.20 33.40
CA PRO A 533 -4.50 -10.11 33.55
C PRO A 533 -4.98 -8.66 33.34
N PRO A 534 -6.18 -8.45 32.75
CA PRO A 534 -7.18 -9.46 32.38
C PRO A 534 -6.95 -10.15 31.03
N TYR A 535 -5.89 -9.80 30.30
CA TYR A 535 -5.67 -10.26 28.92
C TYR A 535 -5.07 -11.68 28.86
N GLY A 536 -3.97 -11.90 29.59
CA GLY A 536 -3.32 -13.22 29.71
C GLY A 536 -2.79 -13.79 28.39
N LEU A 537 -2.42 -12.95 27.42
CA LEU A 537 -1.85 -13.40 26.15
C LEU A 537 -0.41 -13.88 26.31
N THR A 538 0.00 -14.83 25.48
CA THR A 538 1.41 -15.25 25.40
C THR A 538 2.21 -14.30 24.50
N PRO A 539 3.54 -14.17 24.69
CA PRO A 539 4.39 -13.42 23.77
C PRO A 539 4.23 -13.88 22.32
N ASN A 540 4.08 -15.18 22.06
CA ASN A 540 3.88 -15.73 20.71
C ASN A 540 2.55 -15.27 20.09
N GLN A 541 1.48 -15.17 20.88
CA GLN A 541 0.21 -14.62 20.38
C GLN A 541 0.33 -13.13 20.04
N VAL A 542 1.05 -12.35 20.86
CA VAL A 542 1.32 -10.94 20.57
C VAL A 542 2.15 -10.78 19.29
N VAL A 543 3.18 -11.62 19.11
CA VAL A 543 4.00 -11.64 17.89
C VAL A 543 3.14 -11.99 16.67
N ALA A 544 2.30 -13.02 16.75
CA ALA A 544 1.43 -13.43 15.66
C ALA A 544 0.51 -12.27 15.21
N ILE A 545 -0.20 -11.64 16.16
CA ILE A 545 -1.08 -10.48 15.87
C ILE A 545 -0.30 -9.31 15.23
N ALA A 546 0.96 -9.12 15.63
CA ALA A 546 1.78 -8.02 15.16
C ALA A 546 2.45 -8.27 13.79
N SER A 547 2.56 -9.52 13.35
CA SER A 547 3.29 -9.93 12.15
C SER A 547 2.39 -9.92 10.91
N HIS A 548 1.66 -8.82 10.71
CA HIS A 548 0.78 -8.58 9.56
C HIS A 548 0.74 -7.09 9.25
N ASP A 549 0.31 -6.75 8.02
CA ASP A 549 0.00 -5.38 7.66
C ASP A 549 -1.06 -4.79 8.63
N GLY A 550 -0.70 -3.69 9.30
CA GLY A 550 -1.55 -3.09 10.32
C GLY A 550 -1.46 -3.76 11.70
N GLY A 551 -0.43 -4.54 12.01
CA GLY A 551 -0.22 -5.19 13.31
C GLY A 551 -0.34 -4.27 14.53
N LYS A 552 0.11 -3.00 14.43
CA LYS A 552 -0.15 -1.96 15.47
C LYS A 552 -1.65 -1.82 15.76
N GLN A 553 -2.43 -1.66 14.70
CA GLN A 553 -3.87 -1.42 14.80
C GLN A 553 -4.57 -2.64 15.38
N ALA A 554 -4.15 -3.84 14.99
CA ALA A 554 -4.65 -5.09 15.54
C ALA A 554 -4.37 -5.17 17.06
N LEU A 555 -3.13 -4.94 17.51
CA LEU A 555 -2.77 -4.97 18.93
C LEU A 555 -3.52 -3.94 19.78
N GLU A 556 -3.62 -2.68 19.33
CA GLU A 556 -4.38 -1.63 20.03
C GLU A 556 -5.87 -1.99 20.13
N THR A 557 -6.41 -2.66 19.09
CA THR A 557 -7.80 -3.11 19.08
C THR A 557 -8.02 -4.32 19.99
N VAL A 558 -7.08 -5.26 20.05
CA VAL A 558 -7.10 -6.38 21.00
C VAL A 558 -7.07 -5.86 22.43
N GLN A 559 -6.19 -4.89 22.74
CA GLN A 559 -6.16 -4.27 24.06
C GLN A 559 -7.53 -3.64 24.43
N ARG A 560 -8.20 -2.99 23.48
CA ARG A 560 -9.49 -2.35 23.72
C ARG A 560 -10.65 -3.34 23.81
N LEU A 561 -10.68 -4.35 22.93
CA LEU A 561 -11.87 -5.19 22.69
C LEU A 561 -11.79 -6.57 23.32
N LEU A 562 -10.62 -7.13 23.62
CA LEU A 562 -10.52 -8.46 24.21
C LEU A 562 -11.35 -8.58 25.50
N PRO A 563 -11.25 -7.65 26.48
CA PRO A 563 -12.05 -7.75 27.70
C PRO A 563 -13.56 -7.70 27.41
N VAL A 564 -13.98 -6.82 26.50
CA VAL A 564 -15.38 -6.60 26.12
C VAL A 564 -15.95 -7.84 25.41
N LEU A 565 -15.23 -8.38 24.43
CA LEU A 565 -15.64 -9.57 23.68
C LEU A 565 -15.72 -10.82 24.57
N CYS A 566 -14.81 -10.95 25.55
CA CYS A 566 -14.85 -12.05 26.50
C CYS A 566 -16.01 -11.93 27.49
N GLN A 567 -16.25 -10.73 28.04
CA GLN A 567 -17.29 -10.50 29.07
C GLN A 567 -18.69 -10.47 28.48
N ASP A 568 -18.91 -9.74 27.38
CA ASP A 568 -20.25 -9.45 26.86
C ASP A 568 -20.72 -10.49 25.82
N HIS A 569 -19.79 -11.21 25.20
CA HIS A 569 -20.08 -12.12 24.09
C HIS A 569 -19.54 -13.53 24.29
N GLY A 570 -18.91 -13.82 25.44
CA GLY A 570 -18.45 -15.16 25.80
C GLY A 570 -17.34 -15.73 24.91
N LEU A 571 -16.62 -14.88 24.16
CA LEU A 571 -15.48 -15.34 23.37
C LEU A 571 -14.31 -15.70 24.29
N THR A 572 -13.52 -16.66 23.86
CA THR A 572 -12.24 -16.97 24.52
C THR A 572 -11.13 -16.04 24.00
N PRO A 573 -10.08 -15.76 24.80
CA PRO A 573 -8.91 -15.04 24.31
C PRO A 573 -8.30 -15.66 23.04
N GLY A 574 -8.32 -17.00 22.93
CA GLY A 574 -7.86 -17.72 21.74
C GLY A 574 -8.66 -17.38 20.48
N GLN A 575 -9.99 -17.26 20.58
CA GLN A 575 -10.84 -16.84 19.46
C GLN A 575 -10.59 -15.38 19.06
N VAL A 576 -10.41 -14.49 20.04
CA VAL A 576 -10.05 -13.08 19.77
C VAL A 576 -8.70 -13.00 19.07
N VAL A 577 -7.71 -13.79 19.48
CA VAL A 577 -6.40 -13.88 18.83
C VAL A 577 -6.54 -14.42 17.40
N ALA A 578 -7.34 -15.46 17.16
CA ALA A 578 -7.56 -16.01 15.83
C ALA A 578 -8.14 -14.97 14.85
N ILE A 579 -9.10 -14.16 15.30
CA ILE A 579 -9.66 -13.07 14.50
C ILE A 579 -8.61 -11.98 14.24
N ALA A 580 -7.80 -11.65 15.24
CA ALA A 580 -6.81 -10.58 15.17
C ALA A 580 -5.55 -10.94 14.35
N ASN A 581 -5.20 -12.23 14.27
CA ASN A 581 -4.01 -12.76 13.61
C ASN A 581 -4.20 -12.90 12.09
N ASN A 582 -4.65 -11.83 11.44
CA ASN A 582 -4.90 -11.78 10.00
C ASN A 582 -4.72 -10.34 9.49
N ILE A 583 -4.49 -10.18 8.19
CA ILE A 583 -4.51 -8.86 7.54
C ILE A 583 -5.90 -8.26 7.73
N GLY A 584 -5.95 -7.09 8.38
CA GLY A 584 -7.20 -6.44 8.76
C GLY A 584 -7.85 -6.97 10.05
N GLY A 585 -7.06 -7.50 10.99
CA GLY A 585 -7.56 -7.95 12.30
C GLY A 585 -8.35 -6.88 13.09
N LYS A 586 -7.96 -5.60 13.03
CA LYS A 586 -8.73 -4.49 13.63
C LYS A 586 -10.17 -4.40 13.10
N PRO A 587 -10.38 -4.17 11.78
CA PRO A 587 -11.72 -4.06 11.26
C PRO A 587 -12.52 -5.36 11.45
N ALA A 588 -11.88 -6.53 11.46
CA ALA A 588 -12.54 -7.80 11.77
C ALA A 588 -13.08 -7.83 13.21
N LEU A 589 -12.26 -7.50 14.22
CA LEU A 589 -12.68 -7.43 15.62
C LEU A 589 -13.81 -6.42 15.86
N GLU A 590 -13.70 -5.21 15.29
CA GLU A 590 -14.75 -4.18 15.41
C GLU A 590 -16.07 -4.66 14.76
N THR A 591 -15.97 -5.41 13.67
CA THR A 591 -17.14 -5.97 12.99
C THR A 591 -17.76 -7.11 13.78
N VAL A 592 -16.95 -7.98 14.41
CA VAL A 592 -17.44 -9.04 15.31
C VAL A 592 -18.19 -8.44 16.48
N GLN A 593 -17.62 -7.43 17.15
CA GLN A 593 -18.31 -6.73 18.24
C GLN A 593 -19.69 -6.19 17.81
N ARG A 594 -19.77 -5.62 16.60
CA ARG A 594 -21.01 -5.03 16.08
C ARG A 594 -22.02 -6.07 15.59
N LEU A 595 -21.56 -7.10 14.89
CA LEU A 595 -22.43 -8.02 14.13
C LEU A 595 -22.68 -9.35 14.83
N LEU A 596 -21.86 -9.79 15.77
CA LEU A 596 -22.10 -11.04 16.50
C LEU A 596 -23.49 -11.05 17.18
N PRO A 597 -23.90 -10.00 17.92
CA PRO A 597 -25.24 -9.98 18.50
C PRO A 597 -26.37 -10.02 17.45
N VAL A 598 -26.14 -9.47 16.27
CA VAL A 598 -27.14 -9.41 15.18
C VAL A 598 -27.24 -10.76 14.46
N LEU A 599 -26.11 -11.37 14.14
CA LEU A 599 -26.04 -12.63 13.39
C LEU A 599 -26.46 -13.85 14.22
N CYS A 600 -26.41 -13.76 15.55
CA CYS A 600 -26.94 -14.79 16.43
C CYS A 600 -28.47 -14.76 16.57
N GLN A 601 -29.13 -13.70 16.10
CA GLN A 601 -30.58 -13.54 16.19
C GLN A 601 -31.27 -13.93 14.87
N PRO A 602 -32.59 -14.21 14.91
CA PRO A 602 -33.38 -14.37 13.69
C PRO A 602 -33.24 -13.14 12.78
N PRO A 603 -33.19 -13.32 11.44
CA PRO A 603 -33.36 -14.57 10.69
C PRO A 603 -32.08 -15.40 10.50
N TYR A 604 -30.93 -14.95 11.02
CA TYR A 604 -29.62 -15.53 10.70
C TYR A 604 -29.31 -16.79 11.51
N ASN A 605 -29.62 -16.78 12.82
CA ASN A 605 -29.44 -17.90 13.74
C ASN A 605 -28.03 -18.55 13.69
N LEU A 606 -26.98 -17.75 13.48
CA LEU A 606 -25.61 -18.25 13.49
C LEU A 606 -25.12 -18.45 14.93
N THR A 607 -24.23 -19.41 15.12
CA THR A 607 -23.55 -19.58 16.41
C THR A 607 -22.36 -18.63 16.53
N PRO A 608 -21.95 -18.24 17.77
CA PRO A 608 -20.73 -17.46 17.96
C PRO A 608 -19.50 -18.09 17.30
N ASN A 609 -19.38 -19.43 17.32
CA ASN A 609 -18.27 -20.14 16.68
C ASN A 609 -18.27 -19.98 15.16
N GLN A 610 -19.44 -19.99 14.51
CA GLN A 610 -19.54 -19.75 13.07
C GLN A 610 -19.15 -18.31 12.71
N VAL A 611 -19.57 -17.33 13.53
CA VAL A 611 -19.17 -15.92 13.35
C VAL A 611 -17.65 -15.76 13.51
N VAL A 612 -17.06 -16.41 14.52
CA VAL A 612 -15.60 -16.42 14.73
C VAL A 612 -14.86 -17.05 13.56
N ALA A 613 -15.35 -18.18 13.04
CA ALA A 613 -14.73 -18.87 11.91
C ALA A 613 -14.67 -17.97 10.67
N ILE A 614 -15.81 -17.38 10.29
CA ILE A 614 -15.88 -16.42 9.16
C ILE A 614 -14.93 -15.23 9.37
N ALA A 615 -14.85 -14.72 10.60
CA ALA A 615 -14.01 -13.57 10.92
C ALA A 615 -12.51 -13.87 10.98
N SER A 616 -12.10 -15.12 11.18
CA SER A 616 -10.70 -15.53 11.39
C SER A 616 -9.92 -15.75 10.09
N ASN A 617 -10.28 -15.02 9.03
CA ASN A 617 -9.65 -15.07 7.72
C ASN A 617 -9.30 -13.67 7.23
N ASN A 618 -8.36 -13.57 6.29
CA ASN A 618 -8.07 -12.33 5.57
C ASN A 618 -9.35 -11.76 4.94
N GLY A 619 -9.73 -10.55 5.35
CA GLY A 619 -10.98 -9.92 4.93
C GLY A 619 -12.23 -10.32 5.73
N GLY A 620 -12.10 -10.87 6.94
CA GLY A 620 -13.21 -11.31 7.79
C GLY A 620 -14.32 -10.27 8.01
N LYS A 621 -13.98 -8.97 8.12
CA LYS A 621 -14.98 -7.87 8.12
C LYS A 621 -15.91 -7.94 6.91
N GLN A 622 -15.30 -8.04 5.73
CA GLN A 622 -16.04 -8.01 4.46
C GLN A 622 -16.90 -9.25 4.33
N ALA A 623 -16.41 -10.41 4.76
CA ALA A 623 -17.17 -11.65 4.78
C ALA A 623 -18.40 -11.51 5.70
N LEU A 624 -18.24 -11.05 6.95
CA LEU A 624 -19.36 -10.87 7.89
C LEU A 624 -20.42 -9.86 7.40
N GLU A 625 -20.01 -8.70 6.89
CA GLU A 625 -20.94 -7.71 6.31
C GLU A 625 -21.69 -8.28 5.10
N THR A 626 -21.04 -9.13 4.32
CA THR A 626 -21.66 -9.80 3.16
C THR A 626 -22.60 -10.91 3.59
N VAL A 627 -22.27 -11.70 4.63
CA VAL A 627 -23.16 -12.70 5.23
C VAL A 627 -24.42 -12.03 5.76
N GLN A 628 -24.29 -10.91 6.50
CA GLN A 628 -25.44 -10.15 6.96
C GLN A 628 -26.35 -9.72 5.80
N ARG A 629 -25.77 -9.28 4.67
CA ARG A 629 -26.52 -8.81 3.51
C ARG A 629 -27.14 -9.95 2.69
N LEU A 630 -26.41 -11.04 2.49
CA LEU A 630 -26.75 -12.06 1.49
C LEU A 630 -27.31 -13.35 2.06
N LEU A 631 -27.08 -13.69 3.34
CA LEU A 631 -27.63 -14.93 3.92
C LEU A 631 -29.15 -15.02 3.76
N PRO A 632 -29.96 -13.99 4.08
CA PRO A 632 -31.41 -14.08 3.92
C PRO A 632 -31.83 -14.30 2.46
N VAL A 633 -31.19 -13.59 1.53
CA VAL A 633 -31.46 -13.66 0.09
C VAL A 633 -31.09 -15.04 -0.46
N LEU A 634 -29.90 -15.55 -0.12
CA LEU A 634 -29.43 -16.87 -0.57
C LEU A 634 -30.30 -18.01 -0.02
N CYS A 635 -30.79 -17.89 1.21
CA CYS A 635 -31.70 -18.89 1.78
C CYS A 635 -33.09 -18.83 1.14
N GLN A 636 -33.66 -17.63 0.98
CA GLN A 636 -35.04 -17.46 0.47
C GLN A 636 -35.14 -17.70 -1.04
N ASP A 637 -34.24 -17.13 -1.82
CA ASP A 637 -34.35 -17.12 -3.29
C ASP A 637 -33.63 -18.30 -3.95
N HIS A 638 -32.64 -18.88 -3.26
CA HIS A 638 -31.77 -19.92 -3.81
C HIS A 638 -31.79 -21.23 -3.02
N GLY A 639 -32.57 -21.32 -1.93
CA GLY A 639 -32.75 -22.55 -1.16
C GLY A 639 -31.50 -23.04 -0.42
N LEU A 640 -30.49 -22.19 -0.27
CA LEU A 640 -29.28 -22.53 0.50
C LEU A 640 -29.59 -22.59 2.00
N THR A 641 -28.87 -23.43 2.73
CA THR A 641 -28.95 -23.46 4.19
C THR A 641 -27.98 -22.43 4.81
N PRO A 642 -28.26 -21.93 6.03
CA PRO A 642 -27.30 -21.09 6.74
C PRO A 642 -25.91 -21.74 6.87
N GLY A 643 -25.85 -23.05 7.08
CA GLY A 643 -24.59 -23.80 7.16
C GLY A 643 -23.79 -23.78 5.84
N GLN A 644 -24.47 -23.89 4.70
CA GLN A 644 -23.82 -23.76 3.38
C GLN A 644 -23.30 -22.33 3.15
N VAL A 645 -24.07 -21.31 3.54
CA VAL A 645 -23.61 -19.91 3.45
C VAL A 645 -22.39 -19.67 4.33
N VAL A 646 -22.37 -20.23 5.54
CA VAL A 646 -21.21 -20.17 6.44
C VAL A 646 -19.99 -20.86 5.82
N ALA A 647 -20.15 -22.05 5.24
CA ALA A 647 -19.04 -22.78 4.60
C ALA A 647 -18.43 -21.98 3.44
N ILE A 648 -19.24 -21.31 2.62
CA ILE A 648 -18.77 -20.43 1.54
C ILE A 648 -18.03 -19.22 2.11
N ALA A 649 -18.53 -18.64 3.21
CA ALA A 649 -17.97 -17.44 3.82
C ALA A 649 -16.69 -17.69 4.63
N ASN A 650 -16.49 -18.92 5.13
CA ASN A 650 -15.40 -19.32 6.02
C ASN A 650 -14.09 -19.65 5.26
N ASN A 651 -13.73 -18.81 4.30
CA ASN A 651 -12.53 -18.96 3.47
C ASN A 651 -11.97 -17.58 3.11
N ILE A 652 -10.71 -17.52 2.66
CA ILE A 652 -10.11 -16.29 2.17
C ILE A 652 -10.91 -15.81 0.96
N GLY A 653 -11.39 -14.57 1.04
CA GLY A 653 -12.25 -14.00 -0.01
C GLY A 653 -13.72 -14.43 0.06
N GLY A 654 -14.22 -14.89 1.21
CA GLY A 654 -15.63 -15.29 1.41
C GLY A 654 -16.67 -14.27 0.91
N LYS A 655 -16.41 -12.96 0.99
CA LYS A 655 -17.25 -11.93 0.33
C LYS A 655 -17.40 -12.18 -1.17
N GLN A 656 -16.28 -12.36 -1.86
CA GLN A 656 -16.24 -12.55 -3.30
C GLN A 656 -16.92 -13.88 -3.67
N ALA A 657 -16.74 -14.91 -2.86
CA ALA A 657 -17.40 -16.20 -3.02
C ALA A 657 -18.93 -16.04 -2.95
N LEU A 658 -19.47 -15.42 -1.89
CA LEU A 658 -20.90 -15.20 -1.71
C LEU A 658 -21.54 -14.35 -2.84
N GLU A 659 -20.90 -13.24 -3.22
CA GLU A 659 -21.37 -12.39 -4.32
C GLU A 659 -21.37 -13.14 -5.66
N THR A 660 -20.38 -14.02 -5.87
CA THR A 660 -20.28 -14.84 -7.07
C THR A 660 -21.33 -15.95 -7.08
N VAL A 661 -21.60 -16.60 -5.93
CA VAL A 661 -22.67 -17.59 -5.79
C VAL A 661 -24.03 -16.96 -6.07
N GLN A 662 -24.33 -15.80 -5.46
CA GLN A 662 -25.58 -15.08 -5.73
C GLN A 662 -25.78 -14.82 -7.23
N ARG A 663 -24.71 -14.44 -7.93
CA ARG A 663 -24.75 -14.14 -9.37
C ARG A 663 -24.82 -15.39 -10.26
N LEU A 664 -24.03 -16.42 -9.95
CA LEU A 664 -23.79 -17.56 -10.85
C LEU A 664 -24.60 -18.80 -10.53
N LEU A 665 -25.06 -19.01 -9.29
CA LEU A 665 -25.92 -20.14 -8.94
C LEU A 665 -27.15 -20.25 -9.86
N PRO A 666 -27.96 -19.19 -10.10
CA PRO A 666 -29.12 -19.30 -11.00
C PRO A 666 -28.73 -19.53 -12.48
N VAL A 667 -27.49 -19.23 -12.86
CA VAL A 667 -26.97 -19.44 -14.22
C VAL A 667 -26.47 -20.87 -14.40
N LEU A 668 -25.66 -21.36 -13.45
CA LEU A 668 -25.04 -22.68 -13.48
C LEU A 668 -26.04 -23.82 -13.26
N CYS A 669 -27.17 -23.55 -12.60
CA CYS A 669 -28.24 -24.54 -12.47
C CYS A 669 -29.07 -24.72 -13.75
N LYS A 670 -28.93 -23.82 -14.74
CA LYS A 670 -29.67 -23.90 -16.01
C LYS A 670 -28.83 -24.55 -17.11
N PRO A 671 -29.47 -25.12 -18.16
CA PRO A 671 -28.75 -25.53 -19.36
C PRO A 671 -27.95 -24.36 -19.96
N PRO A 672 -26.74 -24.60 -20.52
CA PRO A 672 -26.12 -25.90 -20.80
C PRO A 672 -25.34 -26.52 -19.63
N TYR A 673 -25.28 -25.86 -18.47
CA TYR A 673 -24.46 -26.29 -17.34
C TYR A 673 -25.12 -27.44 -16.55
N GLY A 674 -26.33 -27.20 -16.03
CA GLY A 674 -27.14 -28.20 -15.33
C GLY A 674 -26.56 -28.69 -14.00
N LEU A 675 -25.80 -27.85 -13.28
CA LEU A 675 -25.27 -28.18 -11.95
C LEU A 675 -26.37 -28.10 -10.88
N THR A 676 -26.21 -28.85 -9.78
CA THR A 676 -27.09 -28.70 -8.61
C THR A 676 -26.59 -27.58 -7.68
N PRO A 677 -27.46 -26.98 -6.85
CA PRO A 677 -27.04 -26.02 -5.83
C PRO A 677 -25.92 -26.56 -4.93
N GLU A 678 -25.97 -27.84 -4.55
CA GLU A 678 -24.96 -28.49 -3.72
C GLU A 678 -23.60 -28.57 -4.42
N GLN A 679 -23.58 -28.81 -5.73
CA GLN A 679 -22.34 -28.79 -6.51
C GLN A 679 -21.74 -27.39 -6.59
N VAL A 680 -22.58 -26.37 -6.76
CA VAL A 680 -22.13 -24.96 -6.74
C VAL A 680 -21.56 -24.60 -5.37
N VAL A 681 -22.23 -25.01 -4.28
CA VAL A 681 -21.72 -24.82 -2.91
C VAL A 681 -20.39 -25.53 -2.71
N ALA A 682 -20.25 -26.78 -3.17
CA ALA A 682 -19.02 -27.54 -3.05
C ALA A 682 -17.84 -26.86 -3.77
N ILE A 683 -18.07 -26.22 -4.92
CA ILE A 683 -17.03 -25.42 -5.60
C ILE A 683 -16.73 -24.14 -4.82
N ALA A 684 -17.75 -23.54 -4.20
CA ALA A 684 -17.65 -22.24 -3.54
C ALA A 684 -17.09 -22.26 -2.11
N SER A 685 -16.96 -23.44 -1.49
CA SER A 685 -16.49 -23.61 -0.11
C SER A 685 -14.96 -23.79 0.02
N HIS A 686 -14.21 -23.14 -0.87
CA HIS A 686 -12.74 -23.23 -0.96
C HIS A 686 -12.11 -21.87 -1.25
N ASP A 687 -10.81 -21.75 -0.96
CA ASP A 687 -10.05 -20.55 -1.28
C ASP A 687 -10.02 -20.33 -2.80
N GLY A 688 -10.30 -19.09 -3.22
CA GLY A 688 -10.40 -18.74 -4.64
C GLY A 688 -11.71 -19.16 -5.33
N ALA A 689 -12.76 -19.48 -4.56
CA ALA A 689 -14.10 -19.85 -5.05
C ALA A 689 -14.65 -19.00 -6.22
N LYS A 690 -14.51 -17.67 -6.17
CA LYS A 690 -14.93 -16.78 -7.28
C LYS A 690 -14.30 -17.20 -8.61
N GLN A 691 -12.98 -17.40 -8.58
CA GLN A 691 -12.20 -17.76 -9.75
C GLN A 691 -12.56 -19.16 -10.24
N ALA A 692 -12.78 -20.10 -9.32
CA ALA A 692 -13.22 -21.46 -9.65
C ALA A 692 -14.60 -21.45 -10.33
N LEU A 693 -15.60 -20.76 -9.77
CA LEU A 693 -16.95 -20.65 -10.34
C LEU A 693 -16.96 -19.96 -11.72
N GLU A 694 -16.23 -18.86 -11.89
CA GLU A 694 -16.09 -18.18 -13.19
C GLU A 694 -15.39 -19.08 -14.23
N THR A 695 -14.41 -19.87 -13.79
CA THR A 695 -13.71 -20.83 -14.66
C THR A 695 -14.61 -22.00 -15.04
N VAL A 696 -15.42 -22.53 -14.12
CA VAL A 696 -16.44 -23.55 -14.41
C VAL A 696 -17.47 -23.03 -15.39
N GLN A 697 -17.97 -21.80 -15.19
CA GLN A 697 -18.88 -21.16 -16.15
C GLN A 697 -18.26 -21.05 -17.54
N ARG A 698 -16.97 -20.76 -17.65
CA ARG A 698 -16.29 -20.65 -18.95
C ARG A 698 -16.00 -22.01 -19.59
N LEU A 699 -15.51 -22.98 -18.80
CA LEU A 699 -14.91 -24.22 -19.32
C LEU A 699 -15.85 -25.42 -19.31
N LEU A 700 -16.86 -25.48 -18.42
CA LEU A 700 -17.76 -26.65 -18.34
C LEU A 700 -18.45 -26.95 -19.69
N PRO A 701 -18.99 -25.98 -20.45
CA PRO A 701 -19.61 -26.27 -21.74
C PRO A 701 -18.60 -26.80 -22.76
N VAL A 702 -17.34 -26.33 -22.71
CA VAL A 702 -16.27 -26.72 -23.63
C VAL A 702 -15.79 -28.13 -23.31
N LEU A 703 -15.47 -28.41 -22.05
CA LEU A 703 -14.92 -29.69 -21.57
C LEU A 703 -15.89 -30.87 -21.76
N ARG A 704 -17.19 -30.60 -21.86
CA ARG A 704 -18.21 -31.63 -22.14
C ARG A 704 -18.27 -32.05 -23.60
N GLN A 705 -17.81 -31.21 -24.53
CA GLN A 705 -17.87 -31.51 -25.96
C GLN A 705 -16.69 -32.41 -26.38
N PRO A 706 -16.86 -33.24 -27.42
CA PRO A 706 -15.73 -33.90 -28.07
C PRO A 706 -14.69 -32.86 -28.54
N PRO A 707 -13.39 -33.15 -28.44
CA PRO A 707 -12.76 -34.43 -28.10
C PRO A 707 -12.60 -34.69 -26.59
N TYR A 708 -12.99 -33.75 -25.71
CA TYR A 708 -12.65 -33.79 -24.28
C TYR A 708 -13.54 -34.75 -23.47
N GLY A 709 -14.86 -34.68 -23.65
CA GLY A 709 -15.82 -35.65 -23.11
C GLY A 709 -15.88 -35.79 -21.57
N LEU A 710 -15.52 -34.76 -20.80
CA LEU A 710 -15.65 -34.80 -19.34
C LEU A 710 -17.12 -34.70 -18.89
N THR A 711 -17.45 -35.37 -17.79
CA THR A 711 -18.77 -35.24 -17.15
C THR A 711 -18.83 -33.99 -16.26
N PRO A 712 -20.03 -33.42 -16.02
CA PRO A 712 -20.19 -32.33 -15.05
C PRO A 712 -19.63 -32.67 -13.67
N ASP A 713 -19.83 -33.90 -13.20
CA ASP A 713 -19.33 -34.36 -11.90
C ASP A 713 -17.80 -34.38 -11.83
N GLN A 714 -17.12 -34.74 -12.92
CA GLN A 714 -15.66 -34.68 -12.99
C GLN A 714 -15.16 -33.23 -12.93
N VAL A 715 -15.81 -32.32 -13.64
CA VAL A 715 -15.45 -30.89 -13.60
C VAL A 715 -15.69 -30.30 -12.21
N VAL A 716 -16.81 -30.63 -11.57
CA VAL A 716 -17.11 -30.22 -10.19
C VAL A 716 -16.04 -30.77 -9.24
N ALA A 717 -15.67 -32.05 -9.34
CA ALA A 717 -14.66 -32.64 -8.47
C ALA A 717 -13.28 -31.96 -8.59
N ILE A 718 -12.86 -31.56 -9.80
CA ILE A 718 -11.61 -30.82 -10.01
C ILE A 718 -11.69 -29.40 -9.44
N ALA A 719 -12.87 -28.78 -9.51
CA ALA A 719 -13.11 -27.41 -9.10
C ALA A 719 -13.32 -27.25 -7.58
N SER A 720 -13.82 -28.29 -6.89
CA SER A 720 -14.11 -28.33 -5.45
C SER A 720 -12.86 -28.58 -4.60
N GLN A 721 -11.87 -27.70 -4.75
CA GLN A 721 -10.62 -27.72 -3.99
C GLN A 721 -9.90 -26.37 -4.12
N ASP A 722 -9.00 -26.09 -3.17
CA ASP A 722 -8.15 -24.90 -3.25
C ASP A 722 -7.32 -24.94 -4.54
N GLY A 723 -7.34 -23.82 -5.28
CA GLY A 723 -6.73 -23.76 -6.61
C GLY A 723 -7.52 -24.46 -7.72
N GLY A 724 -8.82 -24.73 -7.54
CA GLY A 724 -9.68 -25.40 -8.53
C GLY A 724 -9.65 -24.76 -9.93
N LYS A 725 -9.53 -23.43 -10.05
CA LYS A 725 -9.27 -22.74 -11.33
C LYS A 725 -8.02 -23.27 -12.02
N GLN A 726 -6.89 -23.30 -11.31
CA GLN A 726 -5.60 -23.70 -11.87
C GLN A 726 -5.62 -25.17 -12.29
N ALA A 727 -6.27 -26.03 -11.49
CA ALA A 727 -6.45 -27.44 -11.83
C ALA A 727 -7.30 -27.61 -13.11
N LEU A 728 -8.42 -26.89 -13.24
CA LEU A 728 -9.25 -26.91 -14.45
C LEU A 728 -8.53 -26.37 -15.69
N GLU A 729 -7.82 -25.25 -15.57
CA GLU A 729 -7.05 -24.68 -16.67
C GLU A 729 -5.90 -25.60 -17.09
N SER A 730 -5.27 -26.29 -16.14
CA SER A 730 -4.21 -27.27 -16.43
C SER A 730 -4.74 -28.52 -17.14
N ILE A 731 -5.91 -29.03 -16.73
CA ILE A 731 -6.60 -30.13 -17.40
C ILE A 731 -7.02 -29.70 -18.81
N PHE A 732 -7.60 -28.51 -18.95
CA PHE A 732 -7.98 -27.99 -20.26
C PHE A 732 -6.77 -27.85 -21.19
N ALA A 733 -5.64 -27.31 -20.69
CA ALA A 733 -4.40 -27.22 -21.45
C ALA A 733 -3.86 -28.60 -21.85
N GLN A 734 -3.85 -29.57 -20.93
CA GLN A 734 -3.40 -30.94 -21.20
C GLN A 734 -4.29 -31.65 -22.22
N LEU A 735 -5.61 -31.48 -22.16
CA LEU A 735 -6.52 -32.10 -23.11
C LEU A 735 -6.49 -31.41 -24.49
N SER A 736 -6.18 -30.11 -24.53
CA SER A 736 -6.02 -29.35 -25.76
C SER A 736 -4.68 -29.66 -26.45
N SER A 737 -3.61 -29.83 -25.68
CA SER A 737 -2.26 -30.11 -26.14
C SER A 737 -1.58 -31.10 -25.19
N PRO A 738 -1.70 -32.42 -25.43
CA PRO A 738 -1.25 -33.43 -24.48
C PRO A 738 0.28 -33.52 -24.38
N ASP A 739 0.79 -33.32 -23.16
CA ASP A 739 2.15 -33.70 -22.79
C ASP A 739 2.33 -35.23 -22.84
N PRO A 740 3.42 -35.75 -23.43
CA PRO A 740 3.66 -37.20 -23.55
C PRO A 740 3.61 -37.96 -22.22
N ALA A 741 4.07 -37.36 -21.12
CA ALA A 741 4.11 -38.02 -19.81
C ALA A 741 2.71 -38.26 -19.22
N LEU A 742 1.74 -37.41 -19.59
CA LEU A 742 0.35 -37.49 -19.15
C LEU A 742 -0.58 -38.09 -20.21
N ALA A 743 -0.16 -38.14 -21.48
CA ALA A 743 -0.93 -38.70 -22.59
C ALA A 743 -1.25 -40.20 -22.43
N ALA A 744 -0.44 -40.92 -21.64
CA ALA A 744 -0.67 -42.33 -21.32
C ALA A 744 -1.80 -42.57 -20.30
N LEU A 745 -2.31 -41.51 -19.65
CA LEU A 745 -3.38 -41.61 -18.65
C LEU A 745 -4.75 -41.40 -19.30
N THR A 746 -5.74 -42.21 -18.89
CA THR A 746 -7.14 -41.98 -19.24
C THR A 746 -7.67 -40.70 -18.58
N ASN A 747 -8.75 -40.13 -19.12
CA ASN A 747 -9.41 -38.96 -18.51
C ASN A 747 -9.73 -39.19 -17.03
N ASP A 748 -10.27 -40.35 -16.66
CA ASP A 748 -10.56 -40.68 -15.25
C ASP A 748 -9.31 -40.62 -14.35
N ARG A 749 -8.16 -41.07 -14.88
CA ARG A 749 -6.88 -41.03 -14.16
C ARG A 749 -6.32 -39.62 -14.07
N LEU A 750 -6.48 -38.79 -15.11
CA LEU A 750 -6.13 -37.37 -15.09
C LEU A 750 -6.99 -36.58 -14.10
N VAL A 751 -8.30 -36.83 -14.08
CA VAL A 751 -9.24 -36.22 -13.12
C VAL A 751 -8.85 -36.62 -11.71
N ALA A 752 -8.63 -37.92 -11.44
CA ALA A 752 -8.22 -38.38 -10.12
C ALA A 752 -6.91 -37.72 -9.66
N LEU A 753 -5.92 -37.60 -10.55
CA LEU A 753 -4.66 -36.93 -10.26
C LEU A 753 -4.86 -35.45 -9.89
N ALA A 754 -5.70 -34.73 -10.67
CA ALA A 754 -6.03 -33.34 -10.41
C ALA A 754 -6.83 -33.13 -9.12
N CYS A 755 -7.79 -34.01 -8.79
CA CYS A 755 -8.58 -33.92 -7.55
C CYS A 755 -7.78 -34.25 -6.28
N ILE A 756 -6.65 -34.96 -6.43
CA ILE A 756 -5.80 -35.35 -5.31
C ILE A 756 -4.76 -34.28 -5.00
N GLY A 757 -4.14 -33.69 -6.02
CA GLY A 757 -2.98 -32.79 -5.83
C GLY A 757 -2.96 -31.56 -6.74
N GLY A 758 -4.06 -31.25 -7.42
CA GLY A 758 -4.21 -30.04 -8.23
C GLY A 758 -3.20 -29.92 -9.38
N ARG A 759 -2.89 -28.68 -9.75
CA ARG A 759 -1.85 -28.36 -10.73
C ARG A 759 -0.45 -28.86 -10.34
N PRO A 760 0.02 -28.75 -9.07
CA PRO A 760 1.33 -29.25 -8.68
C PRO A 760 1.54 -30.73 -9.00
N ALA A 761 0.51 -31.58 -8.80
CA ALA A 761 0.60 -33.00 -9.13
C ALA A 761 0.71 -33.25 -10.64
N LEU A 762 0.00 -32.47 -11.46
CA LEU A 762 0.09 -32.54 -12.92
C LEU A 762 1.49 -32.11 -13.40
N ASP A 763 1.99 -30.99 -12.89
CA ASP A 763 3.29 -30.45 -13.26
C ASP A 763 4.45 -31.34 -12.78
N ALA A 764 4.32 -31.99 -11.63
CA ALA A 764 5.28 -32.97 -11.13
C ALA A 764 5.45 -34.17 -12.07
N VAL A 765 4.35 -34.63 -12.68
CA VAL A 765 4.39 -35.72 -13.66
C VAL A 765 4.99 -35.24 -14.98
N LYS A 766 4.59 -34.06 -15.47
CA LYS A 766 5.18 -33.45 -16.69
C LYS A 766 6.69 -33.28 -16.59
N LYS A 767 7.18 -32.86 -15.42
CA LYS A 767 8.61 -32.61 -15.16
C LYS A 767 9.39 -33.86 -14.73
N GLY A 768 8.76 -35.04 -14.69
CA GLY A 768 9.42 -36.29 -14.36
C GLY A 768 10.03 -36.33 -12.95
N LEU A 769 9.41 -35.65 -11.98
CA LEU A 769 9.95 -35.59 -10.62
C LEU A 769 10.03 -37.00 -9.99
N PRO A 770 10.96 -37.25 -9.04
CA PRO A 770 11.24 -38.59 -8.50
C PRO A 770 10.04 -39.35 -7.93
N HIS A 771 8.95 -38.65 -7.60
CA HIS A 771 7.74 -39.20 -7.01
C HIS A 771 6.62 -39.50 -8.04
N ALA A 772 6.80 -39.12 -9.31
CA ALA A 772 5.83 -39.33 -10.40
C ALA A 772 5.46 -40.82 -10.64
N PRO A 773 6.38 -41.81 -10.52
CA PRO A 773 6.01 -43.22 -10.68
C PRO A 773 5.05 -43.72 -9.58
N ALA A 774 5.31 -43.38 -8.31
CA ALA A 774 4.44 -43.76 -7.18
C ALA A 774 3.05 -43.13 -7.28
N LEU A 775 2.99 -41.90 -7.79
CA LEU A 775 1.78 -41.16 -8.16
C LEU A 775 0.94 -41.93 -9.17
N ILE A 776 1.56 -42.31 -10.29
CA ILE A 776 0.93 -43.07 -11.37
C ILE A 776 0.47 -44.43 -10.85
N THR A 777 1.28 -45.16 -10.09
CA THR A 777 0.91 -46.46 -9.50
C THR A 777 -0.30 -46.37 -8.57
N ARG A 778 -0.44 -45.30 -7.77
CA ARG A 778 -1.60 -45.12 -6.89
C ARG A 778 -2.87 -44.80 -7.66
N VAL A 779 -2.77 -43.99 -8.72
CA VAL A 779 -3.89 -43.72 -9.63
C VAL A 779 -4.30 -45.01 -10.37
N HIS A 780 -3.34 -45.84 -10.78
CA HIS A 780 -3.58 -47.15 -11.38
C HIS A 780 -4.25 -48.14 -10.40
N ASN A 781 -3.79 -48.20 -9.15
CA ASN A 781 -4.39 -49.04 -8.11
C ASN A 781 -5.77 -48.54 -7.64
N ARG A 782 -6.09 -47.26 -7.86
CA ARG A 782 -7.38 -46.63 -7.53
C ARG A 782 -8.40 -46.72 -8.66
N VAL A 783 -7.95 -46.82 -9.91
CA VAL A 783 -8.81 -46.86 -11.11
C VAL A 783 -8.38 -48.03 -12.00
N PRO A 784 -8.92 -49.25 -11.77
CA PRO A 784 -8.83 -50.35 -12.72
C PRO A 784 -9.43 -49.94 -14.07
N GLU A 785 -8.89 -50.45 -15.17
CA GLU A 785 -9.39 -50.12 -16.50
C GLU A 785 -10.86 -50.56 -16.68
N GLY A 786 -11.72 -49.61 -17.07
CA GLY A 786 -13.05 -49.93 -17.63
C GLY A 786 -14.28 -49.80 -16.72
N THR A 787 -14.25 -49.05 -15.61
CA THR A 787 -15.45 -48.90 -14.74
C THR A 787 -15.90 -47.45 -14.52
N ALA A 788 -16.93 -47.03 -15.27
CA ALA A 788 -17.64 -45.75 -15.09
C ALA A 788 -18.36 -45.61 -13.72
N HIS A 789 -18.51 -46.70 -12.96
CA HIS A 789 -19.18 -46.71 -11.66
C HIS A 789 -18.39 -46.03 -10.51
N LEU A 790 -17.10 -45.67 -10.69
CA LEU A 790 -16.24 -45.12 -9.63
C LEU A 790 -16.12 -43.57 -9.63
N VAL A 791 -16.62 -42.87 -10.65
CA VAL A 791 -16.85 -41.40 -10.58
C VAL A 791 -17.87 -41.08 -9.48
N ALA A 792 -18.79 -42.01 -9.22
CA ALA A 792 -19.71 -41.96 -8.09
C ALA A 792 -18.99 -42.00 -6.73
N ASP A 793 -17.80 -42.62 -6.61
CA ASP A 793 -17.00 -42.67 -5.38
C ASP A 793 -16.35 -41.30 -5.09
N HIS A 794 -15.86 -40.59 -6.12
CA HIS A 794 -15.33 -39.23 -5.96
C HIS A 794 -16.43 -38.19 -5.74
N ALA A 795 -17.56 -38.29 -6.45
CA ALA A 795 -18.74 -37.48 -6.17
C ALA A 795 -19.29 -37.76 -4.76
N GLN A 796 -19.24 -39.01 -4.27
CA GLN A 796 -19.60 -39.36 -2.91
C GLN A 796 -18.60 -38.81 -1.89
N VAL A 797 -17.31 -38.85 -2.17
CA VAL A 797 -16.27 -38.20 -1.36
C VAL A 797 -16.52 -36.70 -1.25
N VAL A 798 -16.77 -36.01 -2.36
CA VAL A 798 -17.09 -34.57 -2.35
C VAL A 798 -18.37 -34.31 -1.56
N ARG A 799 -19.44 -35.09 -1.77
CA ARG A 799 -20.69 -34.96 -1.00
C ARG A 799 -20.49 -35.18 0.51
N VAL A 800 -19.70 -36.18 0.90
CA VAL A 800 -19.39 -36.46 2.31
C VAL A 800 -18.55 -35.31 2.89
N LEU A 801 -17.48 -34.90 2.22
CA LEU A 801 -16.63 -33.80 2.66
C LEU A 801 -17.41 -32.48 2.77
N SER A 802 -18.23 -32.15 1.78
CA SER A 802 -19.12 -30.98 1.80
C SER A 802 -20.18 -31.06 2.89
N PHE A 803 -20.70 -32.25 3.20
CA PHE A 803 -21.61 -32.43 4.33
C PHE A 803 -20.95 -32.05 5.65
N PHE A 804 -19.73 -32.55 5.90
CA PHE A 804 -18.98 -32.21 7.11
C PHE A 804 -18.60 -30.72 7.16
N GLN A 805 -18.24 -30.11 6.03
CA GLN A 805 -17.95 -28.67 5.95
C GLN A 805 -19.17 -27.78 6.23
N CYS A 806 -20.38 -28.20 5.80
CA CYS A 806 -21.60 -27.39 5.93
C CYS A 806 -22.41 -27.71 7.20
N HIS A 807 -21.91 -28.61 8.06
CA HIS A 807 -22.69 -29.10 9.18
C HIS A 807 -22.74 -28.10 10.34
N SER A 808 -23.96 -27.77 10.78
CA SER A 808 -24.19 -26.84 11.88
C SER A 808 -23.72 -27.32 13.27
N HIS A 809 -23.50 -28.64 13.46
CA HIS A 809 -23.17 -29.24 14.75
C HIS A 809 -22.06 -30.30 14.60
N PRO A 810 -20.78 -29.90 14.66
CA PRO A 810 -19.61 -30.79 14.60
C PRO A 810 -19.72 -32.09 15.40
N ALA A 811 -20.23 -32.00 16.63
CA ALA A 811 -20.32 -33.13 17.55
C ALA A 811 -21.34 -34.21 17.12
N GLN A 812 -22.31 -33.87 16.27
CA GLN A 812 -23.34 -34.78 15.76
C GLN A 812 -23.08 -35.21 14.31
N ALA A 813 -22.08 -34.60 13.66
CA ALA A 813 -21.81 -34.76 12.24
C ALA A 813 -21.49 -36.19 11.83
N PHE A 814 -20.81 -36.95 12.70
CA PHE A 814 -20.51 -38.34 12.40
C PHE A 814 -21.77 -39.21 12.38
N ASP A 815 -22.64 -39.06 13.38
CA ASP A 815 -23.85 -39.88 13.51
C ASP A 815 -24.87 -39.56 12.40
N GLU A 816 -24.99 -38.29 12.02
CA GLU A 816 -25.83 -37.87 10.90
C GLU A 816 -25.24 -38.27 9.54
N ALA A 817 -23.92 -38.17 9.34
CA ALA A 817 -23.27 -38.65 8.13
C ALA A 817 -23.45 -40.17 7.94
N MET A 818 -23.32 -40.95 9.01
CA MET A 818 -23.53 -42.40 8.95
C MET A 818 -24.96 -42.73 8.54
N ARG A 819 -25.97 -42.00 9.05
CA ARG A 819 -27.37 -42.15 8.63
C ARG A 819 -27.62 -41.69 7.20
N GLN A 820 -27.10 -40.54 6.80
CA GLN A 820 -27.38 -39.93 5.50
C GLN A 820 -26.68 -40.64 4.35
N PHE A 821 -25.45 -41.12 4.56
CA PHE A 821 -24.65 -41.78 3.53
C PHE A 821 -24.63 -43.31 3.65
N GLY A 822 -25.29 -43.88 4.67
CA GLY A 822 -25.33 -45.34 4.90
C GLY A 822 -23.97 -45.96 5.19
N MET A 823 -23.01 -45.18 5.71
CA MET A 823 -21.64 -45.60 5.96
C MET A 823 -21.43 -45.97 7.43
N SER A 824 -20.54 -46.93 7.71
CA SER A 824 -20.07 -47.18 9.08
C SER A 824 -19.02 -46.13 9.51
N ARG A 825 -18.85 -45.91 10.82
CA ARG A 825 -17.80 -45.02 11.35
C ARG A 825 -16.42 -45.41 10.81
N HIS A 826 -16.14 -46.72 10.72
CA HIS A 826 -14.91 -47.23 10.14
C HIS A 826 -14.79 -46.89 8.64
N GLY A 827 -15.89 -46.95 7.89
CA GLY A 827 -15.95 -46.56 6.49
C GLY A 827 -15.66 -45.06 6.27
N LEU A 828 -16.23 -44.18 7.09
CA LEU A 828 -15.93 -42.74 7.05
C LEU A 828 -14.47 -42.43 7.40
N LEU A 829 -13.93 -43.06 8.44
CA LEU A 829 -12.52 -42.88 8.83
C LEU A 829 -11.54 -43.43 7.79
N GLN A 830 -11.91 -44.49 7.06
CA GLN A 830 -11.15 -44.94 5.89
C GLN A 830 -11.21 -43.92 4.76
N LEU A 831 -12.39 -43.35 4.49
CA LEU A 831 -12.58 -42.33 3.46
C LEU A 831 -11.70 -41.10 3.75
N PHE A 832 -11.74 -40.57 4.98
CA PHE A 832 -10.91 -39.43 5.37
C PHE A 832 -9.41 -39.71 5.25
N ARG A 833 -8.94 -40.87 5.73
CA ARG A 833 -7.54 -41.30 5.55
C ARG A 833 -7.14 -41.39 4.07
N ARG A 834 -8.05 -41.82 3.19
CA ARG A 834 -7.78 -41.94 1.74
C ARG A 834 -7.58 -40.58 1.06
N VAL A 835 -8.19 -39.53 1.60
CA VAL A 835 -8.12 -38.16 1.09
C VAL A 835 -7.23 -37.23 1.94
N GLY A 836 -6.48 -37.77 2.90
CA GLY A 836 -5.53 -36.98 3.71
C GLY A 836 -6.17 -36.08 4.76
N VAL A 837 -7.43 -36.36 5.12
CA VAL A 837 -8.20 -35.63 6.12
C VAL A 837 -8.20 -36.43 7.43
N THR A 838 -8.05 -35.75 8.56
CA THR A 838 -8.18 -36.37 9.88
C THR A 838 -9.61 -36.33 10.38
N GLU A 839 -9.95 -37.19 11.35
CA GLU A 839 -11.26 -37.15 12.00
C GLU A 839 -11.57 -35.77 12.60
N LEU A 840 -10.57 -35.15 13.21
CA LEU A 840 -10.72 -33.87 13.90
C LEU A 840 -11.00 -32.73 12.92
N GLU A 841 -10.33 -32.72 11.76
CA GLU A 841 -10.55 -31.75 10.68
C GLU A 841 -11.90 -31.93 9.98
N ALA A 842 -12.35 -33.17 9.81
CA ALA A 842 -13.68 -33.45 9.29
C ALA A 842 -14.74 -32.94 10.27
N ILE A 843 -14.58 -33.22 11.56
CA ILE A 843 -15.50 -32.75 12.61
C ILE A 843 -15.52 -31.22 12.68
N SER A 844 -14.36 -30.56 12.62
CA SER A 844 -14.29 -29.10 12.65
C SER A 844 -14.76 -28.41 11.37
N GLY A 845 -15.03 -29.17 10.29
CA GLY A 845 -15.43 -28.64 8.99
C GLY A 845 -14.32 -27.88 8.25
N THR A 846 -13.09 -27.90 8.78
CA THR A 846 -11.91 -27.22 8.22
C THR A 846 -11.03 -28.25 7.52
N LEU A 847 -11.31 -28.51 6.24
CA LEU A 847 -10.53 -29.47 5.47
C LEU A 847 -9.16 -28.85 5.08
N PRO A 848 -8.04 -29.57 5.27
CA PRO A 848 -6.72 -29.09 4.87
C PRO A 848 -6.59 -28.92 3.34
N PRO A 849 -5.67 -28.05 2.87
CA PRO A 849 -5.44 -27.82 1.45
C PRO A 849 -5.06 -29.08 0.69
N ALA A 850 -5.35 -29.12 -0.62
CA ALA A 850 -5.04 -30.29 -1.46
C ALA A 850 -3.55 -30.68 -1.42
N SER A 851 -2.65 -29.69 -1.39
CA SER A 851 -1.19 -29.89 -1.26
C SER A 851 -0.77 -30.51 0.08
N GLU A 852 -1.43 -30.15 1.19
CA GLU A 852 -1.15 -30.68 2.51
C GLU A 852 -1.76 -32.08 2.69
N ARG A 853 -3.01 -32.25 2.25
CA ARG A 853 -3.64 -33.58 2.11
C ARG A 853 -2.73 -34.50 1.33
N TRP A 854 -2.18 -34.01 0.22
CA TRP A 854 -1.21 -34.72 -0.60
C TRP A 854 0.07 -35.08 0.17
N HIS A 855 0.67 -34.15 0.91
CA HIS A 855 1.85 -34.44 1.75
C HIS A 855 1.59 -35.51 2.81
N ARG A 856 0.44 -35.46 3.49
CA ARG A 856 0.06 -36.46 4.50
C ARG A 856 -0.21 -37.82 3.88
N ILE A 857 -0.83 -37.82 2.70
CA ILE A 857 -1.05 -38.99 1.85
C ILE A 857 0.28 -39.62 1.39
N LEU A 858 1.34 -38.83 1.21
CA LEU A 858 2.72 -39.29 0.94
C LEU A 858 3.39 -39.86 2.20
N GLN A 859 3.29 -39.20 3.36
CA GLN A 859 3.85 -39.67 4.62
C GLN A 859 3.26 -41.03 5.05
N ALA A 860 1.95 -41.23 4.88
CA ALA A 860 1.27 -42.48 5.21
C ALA A 860 1.72 -43.70 4.38
N LEU A 861 2.43 -43.47 3.25
CA LEU A 861 3.00 -44.54 2.40
C LEU A 861 4.39 -45.01 2.84
N GLY A 862 4.95 -44.46 3.92
CA GLY A 862 6.29 -44.86 4.40
C GLY A 862 7.45 -44.38 3.52
N VAL A 863 7.20 -43.43 2.61
CA VAL A 863 8.23 -42.81 1.77
C VAL A 863 8.99 -41.80 2.63
N LYS A 864 10.22 -42.14 3.03
CA LYS A 864 11.15 -41.23 3.72
C LYS A 864 11.64 -40.15 2.75
N GLY A 865 10.95 -39.01 2.73
CA GLY A 865 11.62 -37.72 2.51
C GLY A 865 12.43 -37.36 3.75
N ALA A 866 13.56 -36.66 3.58
CA ALA A 866 14.49 -36.33 4.65
C ALA A 866 13.76 -35.82 5.92
N LYS A 867 14.03 -36.50 7.03
CA LYS A 867 13.50 -36.20 8.36
C LYS A 867 13.98 -34.80 8.78
N PRO A 868 13.11 -33.82 9.10
CA PRO A 868 13.50 -32.77 10.03
C PRO A 868 13.67 -33.46 11.39
N SER A 869 14.84 -33.29 12.01
CA SER A 869 15.15 -33.92 13.29
C SER A 869 14.06 -33.59 14.33
N SER A 870 13.46 -34.62 14.88
CA SER A 870 12.42 -34.55 15.90
C SER A 870 13.03 -34.17 17.25
N ALA A 871 12.79 -32.95 17.72
CA ALA A 871 12.82 -32.60 19.13
C ALA A 871 11.85 -31.45 19.42
N SER A 872 10.94 -31.69 20.36
CA SER A 872 9.91 -30.79 20.93
C SER A 872 8.63 -30.57 20.11
N ALA A 873 7.51 -31.02 20.66
CA ALA A 873 6.15 -30.86 20.14
C ALA A 873 5.74 -29.37 20.09
N GLN A 874 5.74 -28.79 18.90
CA GLN A 874 5.01 -27.57 18.54
C GLN A 874 4.48 -27.73 17.12
N THR A 875 3.19 -27.48 16.93
CA THR A 875 2.51 -27.39 15.63
C THR A 875 3.19 -26.32 14.78
N PRO A 876 3.68 -26.60 13.55
CA PRO A 876 4.24 -25.56 12.70
C PRO A 876 3.13 -24.62 12.21
N SER A 877 3.43 -23.33 12.10
CA SER A 877 2.51 -22.30 11.59
C SER A 877 2.37 -22.38 10.06
N GLN A 878 1.15 -22.11 9.58
CA GLN A 878 0.73 -22.11 8.17
C GLN A 878 1.70 -21.35 7.24
N GLU A 879 2.29 -20.24 7.70
CA GLU A 879 3.27 -19.43 6.94
C GLU A 879 4.53 -20.19 6.51
N SER A 880 4.94 -21.23 7.24
CA SER A 880 6.10 -22.05 6.86
C SER A 880 5.80 -23.04 5.73
N LEU A 881 4.52 -23.37 5.51
CA LEU A 881 4.06 -24.19 4.39
C LEU A 881 3.79 -23.33 3.16
N ASP A 882 3.33 -22.08 3.34
CA ASP A 882 3.11 -21.13 2.24
C ASP A 882 4.44 -20.66 1.64
N ALA A 883 5.45 -20.31 2.46
CA ALA A 883 6.80 -20.00 1.97
C ALA A 883 7.50 -21.21 1.31
N PHE A 884 7.13 -22.43 1.71
CA PHE A 884 7.64 -23.67 1.10
C PHE A 884 6.91 -24.00 -0.22
N ALA A 885 5.60 -23.71 -0.32
CA ALA A 885 4.83 -23.83 -1.55
C ALA A 885 5.27 -22.80 -2.60
N ASP A 886 5.51 -21.56 -2.20
CA ASP A 886 6.07 -20.50 -3.05
C ASP A 886 7.50 -20.85 -3.52
N SER A 887 8.32 -21.46 -2.65
CA SER A 887 9.67 -21.91 -3.03
C SER A 887 9.66 -23.09 -4.00
N LEU A 888 8.63 -23.94 -3.97
CA LEU A 888 8.43 -25.04 -4.92
C LEU A 888 7.86 -24.53 -6.26
N GLU A 889 6.99 -23.52 -6.25
CA GLU A 889 6.55 -22.83 -7.48
C GLU A 889 7.73 -22.12 -8.17
N HIS A 890 8.67 -21.55 -7.40
CA HIS A 890 9.82 -20.85 -7.96
C HIS A 890 10.94 -21.76 -8.49
N GLU A 891 11.16 -22.95 -7.91
CA GLU A 891 12.08 -23.98 -8.47
C GLU A 891 11.52 -24.64 -9.73
N LEU A 892 10.19 -24.64 -9.89
CA LEU A 892 9.51 -25.23 -11.03
C LEU A 892 9.47 -24.26 -12.25
N ASP A 893 9.68 -22.96 -12.07
CA ASP A 893 9.73 -21.96 -13.16
C ASP A 893 11.15 -21.55 -13.58
N ALA A 894 12.20 -22.19 -13.05
CA ALA A 894 13.56 -22.02 -13.56
C ALA A 894 13.77 -22.83 -14.87
N PRO A 895 14.31 -22.25 -15.95
CA PRO A 895 14.73 -23.03 -17.11
C PRO A 895 15.85 -23.99 -16.68
N SER A 896 15.69 -25.28 -16.96
CA SER A 896 16.71 -26.30 -16.62
C SER A 896 18.03 -26.03 -17.37
N PRO A 897 19.19 -26.19 -16.70
CA PRO A 897 20.50 -26.18 -17.35
C PRO A 897 20.72 -27.54 -18.02
N MET A 898 20.40 -27.64 -19.31
CA MET A 898 20.85 -28.75 -20.15
C MET A 898 21.39 -28.22 -21.47
N HIS A 899 22.64 -27.74 -21.44
CA HIS A 899 23.59 -27.76 -22.56
C HIS A 899 25.02 -27.57 -22.02
N GLU A 900 25.47 -28.46 -21.15
CA GLU A 900 26.90 -28.64 -20.82
C GLU A 900 27.21 -30.14 -20.76
N ALA A 901 27.15 -30.81 -21.91
CA ALA A 901 27.67 -32.17 -22.06
C ALA A 901 28.26 -32.47 -23.45
N ASP A 902 28.51 -31.45 -24.29
CA ASP A 902 29.07 -31.63 -25.64
C ASP A 902 30.33 -30.78 -25.92
N GLN A 903 31.09 -30.37 -24.90
CA GLN A 903 32.36 -29.64 -25.07
C GLN A 903 33.58 -30.29 -24.40
N ALA A 904 33.56 -31.61 -24.22
CA ALA A 904 34.74 -32.35 -23.81
C ALA A 904 34.83 -33.69 -24.52
N LEU A 905 35.24 -33.68 -25.80
CA LEU A 905 36.14 -34.66 -26.47
C LEU A 905 36.04 -34.59 -28.00
N ALA A 906 36.79 -33.67 -28.62
CA ALA A 906 37.42 -33.72 -29.95
C ALA A 906 37.77 -32.26 -30.34
N SER A 907 39.00 -31.76 -30.20
CA SER A 907 40.16 -31.95 -31.09
C SER A 907 41.15 -30.84 -30.67
N ASN A 908 42.34 -31.07 -30.12
CA ASN A 908 43.56 -31.53 -30.79
C ASN A 908 43.80 -30.91 -32.19
N ARG A 909 43.99 -29.60 -32.25
CA ARG A 909 45.14 -28.94 -32.93
C ARG A 909 45.22 -27.46 -32.62
#